data_AF-A0A2V6AR40-F1
#
_entry.id   AF-A0A2V6AR40-F1
#
_cell.length_a   1.000
_cell.length_b   1.000
_cell.length_c   1.000
_cell.angle_alpha   90.00
_cell.angle_beta   90.00
_cell.angle_gamma   90.00
#
_symmetry.space_group_name_H-M   'P 1'
#
loop_
_entity.id
_entity.type
_entity.pdbx_description
1 polymer ?
#
loop_
_entity_poly.entity_id
_entity_poly.type
_entity_poly.pdbx_seq_one_letter_code
_entity_poly.pdbx_strand_id
1 'polypeptide(L)'
;MKIALDAMGGDFGPPNLVAGAVLALREYRRIGKLFLVGDSAKIQAELKKHRCNDSRIEIVHASQVVEMSDRAVEAVRRKKDSSVSRAVDLVKYGQADAIVSAGHTGAAVAASAIKLRNLPGIDRPGIAAILPTETNVFVLIDAGANVDARPDHLLQYAIMGSVYSRHVLGYAKPSVGLISLGEEDVKGTELTKEVFKLLKRTSLNFRGNIEGRHLFENPVEVVVCDGFVGNVILKTSESIAVAIFTWLKHELKKNAKRAVGAALAKDAFRTIHRKTNYEEYGGSPSLGVNGICIIAHGASLFNTRSTRILSRRFSVIMKRQPRSSPRSARNQRTVSIIGTGSYTPEKVLTNEDLSRIVDTSDEWITTRTGIKERRIAAKDETTSDMAARAALKAIEQAKVSPEEIDLILVATATPDMIFPATACFVQKKIGAKNAACLDVSAACAGFLFGVEIAQQFITSGTYDTALVIGADKLTSITNWSDRNTCVLFGDGAGAVVLGHRGSAHGVISTNMGSDGDFTDILFMPGGGSKTPITPENAHLNLQTIHMSGKEVYKQAVIAMLAAARKAIDQAGLTVDDIACVIPHQANLRIIEAIGERLGIPREKVFVNVDRYGNTSAASVAIALDEANRSGRIKAGDYVLMVVFGGGLTWASTIVEW
;
A
#
# COMPACT_ATOMS: atom_id res chain seq x y z
N MET A 1 9.66 7.79 22.37
CA MET A 1 8.61 8.81 22.56
C MET A 1 8.42 9.11 24.03
N LYS A 2 8.23 10.37 24.37
CA LYS A 2 7.96 10.90 25.70
C LYS A 2 6.50 11.34 25.78
N ILE A 3 5.75 10.89 26.78
CA ILE A 3 4.29 11.14 26.82
C ILE A 3 3.91 11.70 28.18
N ALA A 4 3.08 12.74 28.20
CA ALA A 4 2.46 13.29 29.39
C ALA A 4 1.04 12.76 29.55
N LEU A 5 0.78 12.05 30.65
CA LEU A 5 -0.56 11.59 31.01
C LEU A 5 -1.08 12.48 32.14
N ASP A 6 -2.19 13.16 31.89
CA ASP A 6 -2.99 13.78 32.95
C ASP A 6 -3.58 12.64 33.80
N ALA A 7 -2.92 12.33 34.91
CA ALA A 7 -3.23 11.17 35.73
C ALA A 7 -4.44 11.41 36.64
N MET A 8 -4.94 12.65 36.76
CA MET A 8 -6.08 12.97 37.62
C MET A 8 -7.40 13.06 36.85
N GLY A 9 -7.34 13.06 35.52
CA GLY A 9 -8.51 13.25 34.67
C GLY A 9 -9.51 12.09 34.69
N GLY A 10 -10.80 12.43 34.67
CA GLY A 10 -11.90 11.51 34.45
C GLY A 10 -12.45 10.93 35.75
N ASP A 11 -13.60 10.26 35.67
CA ASP A 11 -14.38 9.84 36.84
C ASP A 11 -13.64 8.84 37.75
N PHE A 12 -12.55 8.23 37.24
CA PHE A 12 -11.76 7.20 37.93
C PHE A 12 -10.25 7.49 37.95
N GLY A 13 -9.83 8.73 37.70
CA GLY A 13 -8.45 9.16 37.93
C GLY A 13 -8.18 9.38 39.43
N PRO A 14 -6.99 9.09 39.97
CA PRO A 14 -5.83 8.43 39.35
C PRO A 14 -5.79 6.89 39.22
N PRO A 15 -6.54 6.05 39.97
CA PRO A 15 -6.35 4.60 39.94
C PRO A 15 -6.32 3.96 38.55
N ASN A 16 -7.31 4.27 37.69
CA ASN A 16 -7.40 3.62 36.38
C ASN A 16 -6.34 4.11 35.39
N LEU A 17 -5.98 5.39 35.49
CA LEU A 17 -5.00 5.99 34.61
C LEU A 17 -3.58 5.53 34.92
N VAL A 18 -3.24 5.44 36.21
CA VAL A 18 -1.96 4.88 36.64
C VAL A 18 -1.86 3.40 36.29
N ALA A 19 -2.91 2.62 36.52
CA ALA A 19 -2.95 1.22 36.08
C ALA A 19 -2.70 1.09 34.57
N GLY A 20 -3.39 1.91 33.76
CA GLY A 20 -3.28 1.94 32.31
C GLY A 20 -1.88 2.31 31.83
N ALA A 21 -1.25 3.29 32.48
CA ALA A 21 0.13 3.69 32.24
C ALA A 21 1.12 2.55 32.49
N VAL A 22 0.93 1.80 33.58
CA VAL A 22 1.77 0.64 33.92
C VAL A 22 1.65 -0.45 32.86
N LEU A 23 0.44 -0.76 32.37
CA LEU A 23 0.28 -1.72 31.28
C LEU A 23 0.87 -1.20 29.96
N ALA A 24 0.67 0.08 29.65
CA ALA A 24 1.24 0.69 28.46
C ALA A 24 2.77 0.55 28.42
N LEU A 25 3.44 0.77 29.54
CA LEU A 25 4.89 0.59 29.64
C LEU A 25 5.33 -0.86 29.46
N ARG A 26 4.52 -1.84 29.90
CA ARG A 26 4.78 -3.26 29.70
C ARG A 26 4.58 -3.69 28.24
N GLU A 27 3.52 -3.20 27.60
CA GLU A 27 3.17 -3.57 26.22
C GLU A 27 4.01 -2.79 25.17
N TYR A 28 4.34 -1.53 25.43
CA TYR A 28 5.01 -0.65 24.47
C TYR A 28 6.41 -0.22 24.94
N ARG A 29 7.42 -1.01 24.55
CA ARG A 29 8.84 -0.71 24.83
C ARG A 29 9.37 0.59 24.19
N ARG A 30 8.65 1.17 23.22
CA ARG A 30 9.01 2.44 22.55
C ARG A 30 8.70 3.70 23.37
N ILE A 31 7.92 3.57 24.45
CA ILE A 31 7.75 4.65 25.42
C ILE A 31 9.11 4.78 26.12
N GLY A 32 9.82 5.88 25.83
CA GLY A 32 11.13 6.18 26.42
C GLY A 32 11.01 6.94 27.74
N LYS A 33 9.92 7.71 27.90
CA LYS A 33 9.58 8.41 29.14
C LYS A 33 8.07 8.56 29.25
N LEU A 34 7.52 8.38 30.45
CA LEU A 34 6.11 8.60 30.75
C LEU A 34 5.98 9.53 31.95
N PHE A 35 5.47 10.73 31.74
CA PHE A 35 5.19 11.70 32.79
C PHE A 35 3.77 11.47 33.30
N LEU A 36 3.63 11.15 34.58
CA LEU A 36 2.34 11.06 35.27
C LEU A 36 2.12 12.38 36.00
N VAL A 37 1.14 13.15 35.53
CA VAL A 37 0.92 14.53 36.00
C VAL A 37 -0.28 14.59 36.93
N GLY A 38 -0.08 15.02 38.18
CA GLY A 38 -1.14 15.04 39.18
C GLY A 38 -0.65 15.11 40.63
N ASP A 39 -1.52 14.73 41.57
CA ASP A 39 -1.16 14.61 42.98
C ASP A 39 -0.14 13.48 43.18
N SER A 40 1.08 13.85 43.55
CA SER A 40 2.22 12.93 43.63
C SER A 40 2.01 11.84 44.68
N ALA A 41 1.36 12.16 45.80
CA ALA A 41 1.11 11.19 46.86
C ALA A 41 0.11 10.12 46.38
N LYS A 42 -0.96 10.54 45.69
CA LYS A 42 -1.96 9.63 45.12
C LYS A 42 -1.38 8.76 43.99
N ILE A 43 -0.58 9.34 43.10
CA ILE A 43 0.08 8.59 42.00
C ILE A 43 1.05 7.56 42.56
N GLN A 44 1.89 7.93 43.53
CA GLN A 44 2.83 6.99 44.17
C GLN A 44 2.11 5.85 44.89
N ALA A 45 1.00 6.15 45.58
CA ALA A 45 0.20 5.12 46.23
C ALA A 45 -0.31 4.08 45.21
N GLU A 46 -0.76 4.50 44.02
CA GLU A 46 -1.22 3.59 42.99
C GLU A 46 -0.11 2.80 42.29
N LEU A 47 1.04 3.43 42.01
CA LEU A 47 2.21 2.72 41.47
C LEU A 47 2.66 1.59 42.41
N LYS A 48 2.61 1.82 43.73
CA LYS A 48 2.90 0.79 44.75
C LYS A 48 1.90 -0.37 44.68
N LYS A 49 0.60 -0.11 44.54
CA LYS A 49 -0.43 -1.16 44.39
C LYS A 49 -0.16 -2.05 43.17
N HIS A 50 0.34 -1.46 42.07
CA HIS A 50 0.68 -2.20 40.84
C HIS A 50 2.11 -2.78 40.82
N ARG A 51 2.89 -2.62 41.91
CA ARG A 51 4.29 -3.05 42.02
C ARG A 51 5.16 -2.55 40.84
N CYS A 52 4.96 -1.30 40.42
CA CYS A 52 5.68 -0.73 39.29
C CYS A 52 6.78 0.24 39.75
N ASN A 53 8.03 -0.13 39.48
CA ASN A 53 9.23 0.70 39.71
C ASN A 53 9.98 0.95 38.39
N ASP A 54 9.24 1.23 37.31
CA ASP A 54 9.83 1.41 35.98
C ASP A 54 10.57 2.76 35.90
N SER A 55 11.87 2.74 35.54
CA SER A 55 12.72 3.93 35.47
C SER A 55 12.29 4.95 34.42
N ARG A 56 11.39 4.56 33.51
CA ARG A 56 10.82 5.44 32.49
C ARG A 56 9.70 6.34 33.04
N ILE A 57 9.18 6.08 34.24
CA ILE A 57 8.14 6.90 34.87
C ILE A 57 8.77 8.12 35.54
N GLU A 58 8.14 9.28 35.37
CA GLU A 58 8.41 10.48 36.15
C GLU A 58 7.09 11.09 36.62
N ILE A 59 7.03 11.47 37.90
CA ILE A 59 5.83 12.06 38.49
C ILE A 59 6.02 13.57 38.50
N VAL A 60 5.08 14.28 37.88
CA VAL A 60 5.07 15.74 37.86
C VAL A 60 3.91 16.20 38.74
N HIS A 61 4.24 16.86 39.84
CA HIS A 61 3.22 17.34 40.78
C HIS A 61 2.35 18.43 40.14
N ALA A 62 1.04 18.32 40.35
CA ALA A 62 0.06 19.37 40.07
C ALA A 62 -0.86 19.53 41.29
N SER A 63 -1.03 20.75 41.79
CA SER A 63 -1.80 21.03 43.01
C SER A 63 -3.30 21.22 42.75
N GLN A 64 -3.71 21.28 41.47
CA GLN A 64 -5.10 21.51 41.07
C GLN A 64 -5.57 20.42 40.08
N VAL A 65 -6.89 20.24 40.00
CA VAL A 65 -7.55 19.37 39.00
C VAL A 65 -8.71 20.14 38.40
N VAL A 66 -8.95 19.99 37.10
CA VAL A 66 -10.16 20.52 36.44
C VAL A 66 -11.26 19.48 36.59
N GLU A 67 -12.35 19.85 37.25
CA GLU A 67 -13.46 18.94 37.55
C GLU A 67 -14.40 18.84 36.35
N MET A 68 -15.20 17.77 36.28
CA MET A 68 -16.15 17.57 35.18
C MET A 68 -17.28 18.62 35.14
N SER A 69 -17.57 19.28 36.27
CA SER A 69 -18.56 20.35 36.38
C SER A 69 -18.00 21.75 36.07
N ASP A 70 -16.68 21.88 35.88
CA ASP A 70 -16.05 23.17 35.60
C ASP A 70 -16.37 23.66 34.17
N ARG A 71 -16.41 24.98 33.98
CA ARG A 71 -16.46 25.56 32.62
C ARG A 71 -15.08 25.50 31.97
N ALA A 72 -14.93 24.65 30.96
CA ALA A 72 -13.67 24.35 30.25
C ALA A 72 -12.64 25.49 30.16
N VAL A 73 -12.91 26.54 29.38
CA VAL A 73 -11.94 27.62 29.10
C VAL A 73 -11.61 28.44 30.35
N GLU A 74 -12.61 28.72 31.19
CA GLU A 74 -12.43 29.50 32.42
C GLU A 74 -11.58 28.74 33.44
N ALA A 75 -11.86 27.44 33.61
CA ALA A 75 -11.14 26.59 34.54
C ALA A 75 -9.67 26.42 34.14
N VAL A 76 -9.36 26.26 32.86
CA VAL A 76 -7.96 26.22 32.37
C VAL A 76 -7.23 27.54 32.62
N ARG A 77 -7.90 28.69 32.48
CA ARG A 77 -7.29 30.00 32.75
C ARG A 77 -7.06 30.26 34.24
N ARG A 78 -7.99 29.82 35.10
CA ARG A 78 -7.92 30.01 36.56
C ARG A 78 -7.01 28.98 37.24
N LYS A 79 -7.14 27.70 36.90
CA LYS A 79 -6.39 26.58 37.46
C LYS A 79 -5.12 26.32 36.65
N LYS A 80 -4.17 27.25 36.69
CA LYS A 80 -2.92 27.19 35.92
C LYS A 80 -2.03 25.99 36.32
N ASP A 81 -2.11 25.55 37.57
CA ASP A 81 -1.39 24.38 38.09
C ASP A 81 -2.25 23.11 38.07
N SER A 82 -3.24 23.04 37.17
CA SER A 82 -4.02 21.82 37.00
C SER A 82 -3.23 20.71 36.33
N SER A 83 -3.54 19.45 36.64
CA SER A 83 -2.90 18.28 36.04
C SER A 83 -2.88 18.32 34.51
N VAL A 84 -4.00 18.69 33.88
CA VAL A 84 -4.10 18.88 32.42
C VAL A 84 -3.25 20.05 31.92
N SER A 85 -3.27 21.21 32.61
CA SER A 85 -2.47 22.38 32.22
C SER A 85 -0.97 22.10 32.28
N ARG A 86 -0.51 21.43 33.34
CA ARG A 86 0.88 21.02 33.50
C ARG A 86 1.30 19.97 32.49
N ALA A 87 0.43 19.00 32.18
CA ALA A 87 0.71 18.01 31.14
C ALA A 87 0.89 18.65 29.77
N VAL A 88 0.08 19.67 29.43
CA VAL A 88 0.25 20.45 28.20
C VAL A 88 1.55 21.27 28.22
N ASP A 89 1.94 21.84 29.37
CA ASP A 89 3.20 22.57 29.48
C ASP A 89 4.43 21.68 29.20
N LEU A 90 4.40 20.40 29.59
CA LEU A 90 5.46 19.45 29.23
C LEU A 90 5.61 19.32 27.72
N VAL A 91 4.50 19.31 26.97
CA VAL A 91 4.52 19.28 25.50
C VAL A 91 5.01 20.62 24.94
N LYS A 92 4.49 21.73 25.47
CA LYS A 92 4.85 23.09 25.04
C LYS A 92 6.36 23.36 25.15
N TYR A 93 6.99 22.89 26.22
CA TYR A 93 8.42 23.11 26.48
C TYR A 93 9.31 21.96 25.98
N GLY A 94 8.79 21.07 25.13
CA GLY A 94 9.57 19.99 24.49
C GLY A 94 10.02 18.87 25.43
N GLN A 95 9.45 18.78 26.64
CA GLN A 95 9.74 17.71 27.59
C GLN A 95 8.97 16.43 27.26
N ALA A 96 7.76 16.56 26.70
CA ALA A 96 6.94 15.47 26.18
C ALA A 96 6.58 15.70 24.69
N ASP A 97 6.37 14.62 23.95
CA ASP A 97 5.98 14.64 22.53
C ASP A 97 4.45 14.68 22.35
N ALA A 98 3.70 14.19 23.35
CA ALA A 98 2.24 14.08 23.31
C ALA A 98 1.60 14.17 24.70
N ILE A 99 0.35 14.65 24.75
CA ILE A 99 -0.52 14.59 25.93
C ILE A 99 -1.66 13.59 25.73
N VAL A 100 -1.95 12.84 26.78
CA VAL A 100 -3.17 12.04 26.94
C VAL A 100 -3.93 12.56 28.16
N SER A 101 -5.22 12.87 28.01
CA SER A 101 -6.10 13.19 29.15
C SER A 101 -7.44 12.48 29.00
N ALA A 102 -7.90 11.84 30.08
CA ALA A 102 -9.26 11.30 30.20
C ALA A 102 -10.18 12.23 31.01
N GLY A 103 -9.71 13.46 31.30
CA GLY A 103 -10.45 14.46 32.04
C GLY A 103 -11.49 15.19 31.22
N HIS A 104 -11.92 16.34 31.73
CA HIS A 104 -12.90 17.19 31.06
C HIS A 104 -12.46 17.49 29.61
N THR A 105 -13.16 16.92 28.63
CA THR A 105 -12.84 17.00 27.20
C THR A 105 -12.60 18.43 26.72
N GLY A 106 -13.54 19.34 27.01
CA GLY A 106 -13.39 20.76 26.67
C GLY A 106 -12.17 21.43 27.31
N ALA A 107 -11.79 21.05 28.53
CA ALA A 107 -10.61 21.59 29.20
C ALA A 107 -9.30 21.09 28.56
N ALA A 108 -9.25 19.82 28.12
CA ALA A 108 -8.10 19.28 27.40
C ALA A 108 -7.90 19.97 26.04
N VAL A 109 -8.98 20.18 25.28
CA VAL A 109 -8.96 20.97 24.03
C VAL A 109 -8.54 22.40 24.30
N ALA A 110 -9.16 23.07 25.27
CA ALA A 110 -8.87 24.45 25.61
C ALA A 110 -7.44 24.65 26.09
N ALA A 111 -6.93 23.78 26.98
CA ALA A 111 -5.55 23.84 27.44
C ALA A 111 -4.56 23.67 26.29
N SER A 112 -4.80 22.71 25.40
CA SER A 112 -3.96 22.48 24.22
C SER A 112 -3.99 23.67 23.27
N ALA A 113 -5.17 24.18 22.91
CA ALA A 113 -5.33 25.32 22.02
C ALA A 113 -4.69 26.61 22.59
N ILE A 114 -4.88 26.88 23.89
CA ILE A 114 -4.35 28.10 24.53
C ILE A 114 -2.82 28.03 24.67
N LYS A 115 -2.27 26.88 25.09
CA LYS A 115 -0.85 26.76 25.44
C LYS A 115 0.04 26.37 24.26
N LEU A 116 -0.42 25.46 23.40
CA LEU A 116 0.32 25.01 22.21
C LEU A 116 0.07 25.90 21.00
N ARG A 117 -1.06 26.63 20.98
CA ARG A 117 -1.61 27.34 19.81
C ARG A 117 -2.05 26.37 18.72
N ASN A 118 -2.78 26.88 17.74
CA ASN A 118 -3.15 26.11 16.57
C ASN A 118 -2.00 26.07 15.55
N LEU A 119 -2.05 25.08 14.66
CA LEU A 119 -1.19 25.04 13.49
C LEU A 119 -1.44 26.26 12.58
N PRO A 120 -0.41 26.75 11.85
CA PRO A 120 -0.59 27.84 10.89
C PRO A 120 -1.72 27.54 9.90
N GLY A 121 -2.66 28.47 9.75
CA GLY A 121 -3.82 28.33 8.86
C GLY A 121 -4.99 27.53 9.45
N ILE A 122 -4.92 27.09 10.71
CA ILE A 122 -6.05 26.45 11.42
C ILE A 122 -6.63 27.41 12.47
N ASP A 123 -7.90 27.76 12.33
CA ASP A 123 -8.56 28.72 13.21
C ASP A 123 -9.10 28.07 14.48
N ARG A 124 -9.60 26.84 14.37
CA ARG A 124 -10.14 26.07 15.48
C ARG A 124 -9.70 24.60 15.39
N PRO A 125 -9.28 23.98 16.50
CA PRO A 125 -9.05 22.55 16.52
C PRO A 125 -10.38 21.79 16.54
N GLY A 126 -10.37 20.57 16.00
CA GLY A 126 -11.53 19.68 15.95
C GLY A 126 -11.24 18.34 16.64
N ILE A 127 -12.24 17.76 17.32
CA ILE A 127 -12.12 16.41 17.88
C ILE A 127 -12.45 15.42 16.78
N ALA A 128 -11.48 14.58 16.43
CA ALA A 128 -11.68 13.48 15.49
C ALA A 128 -12.04 12.20 16.26
N ALA A 129 -13.29 11.74 16.12
CA ALA A 129 -13.74 10.45 16.65
C ALA A 129 -13.64 9.37 15.57
N ILE A 130 -13.03 8.24 15.89
CA ILE A 130 -12.91 7.10 14.96
C ILE A 130 -14.07 6.15 15.23
N LEU A 131 -14.93 5.94 14.23
CA LEU A 131 -16.11 5.09 14.33
C LEU A 131 -16.01 3.89 13.38
N PRO A 132 -16.42 2.69 13.82
CA PRO A 132 -16.40 1.48 13.01
C PRO A 132 -17.61 1.39 12.09
N THR A 133 -17.43 0.73 10.94
CA THR A 133 -18.52 0.26 10.07
C THR A 133 -18.40 -1.25 9.88
N GLU A 134 -19.21 -1.83 8.98
CA GLU A 134 -19.08 -3.24 8.63
C GLU A 134 -17.71 -3.56 8.01
N THR A 135 -17.27 -2.70 7.07
CA THR A 135 -16.15 -2.95 6.15
C THR A 135 -14.91 -2.12 6.46
N ASN A 136 -15.05 -0.94 7.09
CA ASN A 136 -13.95 0.00 7.34
C ASN A 136 -14.13 0.76 8.68
N VAL A 137 -13.29 1.77 8.90
CA VAL A 137 -13.46 2.77 9.98
C VAL A 137 -13.41 4.17 9.37
N PHE A 138 -14.19 5.11 9.90
CA PHE A 138 -14.20 6.49 9.43
C PHE A 138 -13.88 7.49 10.54
N VAL A 139 -13.44 8.67 10.13
CA VAL A 139 -13.17 9.81 11.02
C VAL A 139 -14.39 10.73 11.03
N LEU A 140 -15.08 10.85 12.16
CA LEU A 140 -16.09 11.88 12.40
C LEU A 140 -15.41 13.12 12.99
N ILE A 141 -15.48 14.26 12.30
CA ILE A 141 -14.92 15.53 12.76
C ILE A 141 -15.87 16.69 12.41
N ASP A 142 -16.31 17.53 13.34
CA ASP A 142 -15.91 17.67 14.73
C ASP A 142 -16.85 16.94 15.71
N ALA A 143 -16.29 16.16 16.64
CA ALA A 143 -17.05 15.43 17.65
C ALA A 143 -17.27 16.20 18.97
N GLY A 144 -17.17 17.54 18.95
CA GLY A 144 -17.59 18.39 20.06
C GLY A 144 -16.58 19.42 20.57
N ALA A 145 -15.52 19.76 19.81
CA ALA A 145 -14.64 20.87 20.18
C ALA A 145 -15.28 22.24 19.95
N ASN A 146 -16.04 22.39 18.87
CA ASN A 146 -16.55 23.67 18.39
C ASN A 146 -18.03 23.57 18.01
N VAL A 147 -18.91 23.97 18.93
CA VAL A 147 -20.36 23.97 18.73
C VAL A 147 -20.82 25.08 17.77
N ASP A 148 -20.11 26.21 17.72
CA ASP A 148 -20.45 27.36 16.88
C ASP A 148 -19.50 27.45 15.68
N ALA A 149 -19.61 26.46 14.79
CA ALA A 149 -18.72 26.35 13.64
C ALA A 149 -19.10 27.29 12.49
N ARG A 150 -18.10 27.77 11.76
CA ARG A 150 -18.23 28.56 10.53
C ARG A 150 -17.85 27.69 9.33
N PRO A 151 -18.21 28.08 8.09
CA PRO A 151 -17.89 27.28 6.91
C PRO A 151 -16.40 26.98 6.75
N ASP A 152 -15.54 27.96 7.04
CA ASP A 152 -14.08 27.82 7.01
C ASP A 152 -13.56 26.77 8.00
N HIS A 153 -14.17 26.67 9.19
CA HIS A 153 -13.81 25.64 10.17
C HIS A 153 -14.09 24.23 9.64
N LEU A 154 -15.26 24.00 9.03
CA LEU A 154 -15.62 22.68 8.50
C LEU A 154 -14.75 22.29 7.29
N LEU A 155 -14.38 23.26 6.47
CA LEU A 155 -13.37 23.06 5.41
C LEU A 155 -12.02 22.62 6.01
N GLN A 156 -11.53 23.30 7.05
CA GLN A 156 -10.31 22.91 7.75
C GLN A 156 -10.42 21.51 8.36
N TYR A 157 -11.58 21.14 8.92
CA TYR A 157 -11.85 19.81 9.46
C TYR A 157 -11.81 18.72 8.38
N ALA A 158 -12.35 18.99 7.20
CA ALA A 158 -12.25 18.08 6.05
C ALA A 158 -10.79 17.80 5.67
N ILE A 159 -9.97 18.85 5.61
CA ILE A 159 -8.54 18.75 5.28
C ILE A 159 -7.82 17.94 6.37
N MET A 160 -7.98 18.33 7.64
CA MET A 160 -7.33 17.66 8.77
C MET A 160 -7.77 16.19 8.90
N GLY A 161 -9.06 15.91 8.73
CA GLY A 161 -9.62 14.55 8.73
C GLY A 161 -9.07 13.71 7.58
N SER A 162 -8.96 14.27 6.37
CA SER A 162 -8.37 13.61 5.20
C SER A 162 -6.90 13.29 5.42
N VAL A 163 -6.13 14.25 5.94
CA VAL A 163 -4.73 14.05 6.33
C VAL A 163 -4.64 12.93 7.36
N TYR A 164 -5.37 13.00 8.47
CA TYR A 164 -5.37 11.97 9.51
C TYR A 164 -5.75 10.58 8.97
N SER A 165 -6.82 10.50 8.17
CA SER A 165 -7.29 9.26 7.57
C SER A 165 -6.24 8.64 6.63
N ARG A 166 -5.61 9.45 5.78
CA ARG A 166 -4.53 8.98 4.90
C ARG A 166 -3.32 8.47 5.66
N HIS A 167 -2.95 9.20 6.69
CA HIS A 167 -1.64 9.09 7.27
C HIS A 167 -1.59 8.21 8.51
N VAL A 168 -2.67 8.20 9.31
CA VAL A 168 -2.79 7.41 10.55
C VAL A 168 -3.64 6.17 10.33
N LEU A 169 -4.73 6.26 9.55
CA LEU A 169 -5.60 5.11 9.26
C LEU A 169 -5.19 4.32 8.01
N GLY A 170 -4.40 4.91 7.12
CA GLY A 170 -3.74 4.22 6.00
C GLY A 170 -4.53 4.24 4.68
N TYR A 171 -5.57 5.06 4.55
CA TYR A 171 -6.35 5.15 3.31
C TYR A 171 -5.64 6.05 2.28
N ALA A 172 -5.21 5.51 1.13
CA ALA A 172 -4.45 6.29 0.15
C ALA A 172 -5.16 7.58 -0.33
N LYS A 173 -6.46 7.46 -0.69
CA LYS A 173 -7.30 8.57 -1.19
C LYS A 173 -8.63 8.63 -0.40
N PRO A 174 -8.61 9.06 0.87
CA PRO A 174 -9.78 8.97 1.74
C PRO A 174 -10.90 9.84 1.19
N SER A 175 -12.08 9.26 1.03
CA SER A 175 -13.27 9.99 0.62
C SER A 175 -13.79 10.83 1.78
N VAL A 176 -14.30 12.01 1.42
CA VAL A 176 -14.83 13.00 2.36
C VAL A 176 -16.30 13.20 2.08
N GLY A 177 -17.14 13.16 3.11
CA GLY A 177 -18.55 13.50 3.02
C GLY A 177 -18.95 14.51 4.09
N LEU A 178 -19.99 15.27 3.80
CA LEU A 178 -20.53 16.31 4.67
C LEU A 178 -21.87 15.84 5.23
N ILE A 179 -22.03 15.82 6.56
CA ILE A 179 -23.32 15.47 7.16
C ILE A 179 -24.39 16.48 6.74
N SER A 180 -25.52 15.96 6.26
CA SER A 180 -26.68 16.74 5.86
C SER A 180 -27.99 15.98 6.10
N LEU A 181 -29.11 16.68 5.87
CA LEU A 181 -30.47 16.12 5.96
C LEU A 181 -30.87 15.30 4.73
N GLY A 182 -30.13 15.43 3.63
CA GLY A 182 -30.37 14.73 2.36
C GLY A 182 -29.08 14.72 1.53
N GLU A 183 -28.99 13.79 0.57
CA GLU A 183 -27.81 13.61 -0.27
C GLU A 183 -27.65 14.70 -1.35
N GLU A 184 -28.72 15.43 -1.69
CA GLU A 184 -28.68 16.43 -2.74
C GLU A 184 -27.86 17.67 -2.32
N ASP A 185 -27.12 18.27 -3.26
CA ASP A 185 -26.23 19.44 -3.07
C ASP A 185 -26.93 20.67 -2.45
N VAL A 186 -28.26 20.72 -2.48
CA VAL A 186 -29.09 21.83 -1.97
C VAL A 186 -29.64 21.60 -0.55
N LYS A 187 -29.43 20.41 0.03
CA LYS A 187 -29.96 20.06 1.35
C LYS A 187 -29.00 20.45 2.47
N GLY A 188 -29.57 20.75 3.63
CA GLY A 188 -28.85 21.15 4.84
C GLY A 188 -29.16 22.59 5.26
N THR A 189 -28.50 23.03 6.32
CA THR A 189 -28.58 24.42 6.79
C THR A 189 -27.80 25.34 5.85
N GLU A 190 -27.91 26.66 6.02
CA GLU A 190 -27.07 27.60 5.25
C GLU A 190 -25.57 27.34 5.45
N LEU A 191 -25.15 26.99 6.67
CA LEU A 191 -23.79 26.53 6.96
C LEU A 191 -23.39 25.32 6.10
N THR A 192 -24.23 24.27 6.07
CA THR A 192 -23.95 23.06 5.27
C THR A 192 -23.83 23.38 3.78
N LYS A 193 -24.73 24.21 3.24
CA LYS A 193 -24.72 24.60 1.83
C LYS A 193 -23.47 25.41 1.46
N GLU A 194 -23.02 26.31 2.32
CA GLU A 194 -21.78 27.07 2.11
C GLU A 194 -20.55 26.17 2.15
N VAL A 195 -20.48 25.27 3.14
CA VAL A 195 -19.39 24.29 3.25
C VAL A 195 -19.33 23.37 2.03
N PHE A 196 -20.49 22.92 1.53
CA PHE A 196 -20.56 22.10 0.33
C PHE A 196 -19.89 22.80 -0.87
N LYS A 197 -20.21 24.08 -1.09
CA LYS A 197 -19.60 24.90 -2.16
C LYS A 197 -18.08 25.02 -1.98
N LEU A 198 -17.62 25.19 -0.74
CA LEU A 198 -16.18 25.26 -0.43
C LEU A 198 -15.48 23.94 -0.71
N LEU A 199 -16.02 22.81 -0.24
CA LEU A 199 -15.43 21.48 -0.42
C LEU A 199 -15.33 21.08 -1.89
N LYS A 200 -16.35 21.41 -2.71
CA LYS A 200 -16.36 21.14 -4.15
C LYS A 200 -15.25 21.85 -4.93
N ARG A 201 -14.68 22.94 -4.38
CA ARG A 201 -13.56 23.69 -4.97
C ARG A 201 -12.19 23.17 -4.54
N THR A 202 -12.14 22.19 -3.64
CA THR A 202 -10.87 21.61 -3.17
C THR A 202 -10.44 20.44 -4.05
N SER A 203 -9.19 19.99 -3.87
CA SER A 203 -8.67 18.74 -4.44
C SER A 203 -8.99 17.50 -3.58
N LEU A 204 -9.80 17.63 -2.52
CA LEU A 204 -10.20 16.50 -1.70
C LEU A 204 -11.11 15.55 -2.49
N ASN A 205 -11.09 14.27 -2.14
CA ASN A 205 -12.00 13.27 -2.71
C ASN A 205 -13.41 13.42 -2.11
N PHE A 206 -14.05 14.57 -2.37
CA PHE A 206 -15.35 14.92 -1.81
C PHE A 206 -16.47 14.19 -2.55
N ARG A 207 -17.27 13.41 -1.82
CA ARG A 207 -18.38 12.59 -2.34
C ARG A 207 -19.74 13.27 -2.27
N GLY A 208 -19.82 14.44 -1.63
CA GLY A 208 -21.06 15.16 -1.43
C GLY A 208 -21.62 15.03 -0.03
N ASN A 209 -22.94 15.22 0.09
CA ASN A 209 -23.66 15.13 1.34
C ASN A 209 -23.90 13.67 1.75
N ILE A 210 -23.96 13.43 3.07
CA ILE A 210 -24.27 12.13 3.66
C ILE A 210 -25.41 12.30 4.65
N GLU A 211 -26.44 11.48 4.48
CA GLU A 211 -27.52 11.35 5.46
C GLU A 211 -27.09 10.49 6.65
N GLY A 212 -27.58 10.83 7.84
CA GLY A 212 -27.27 10.10 9.08
C GLY A 212 -27.57 8.59 9.02
N ARG A 213 -28.56 8.16 8.23
CA ARG A 213 -28.87 6.72 8.04
C ARG A 213 -27.79 5.96 7.27
N HIS A 214 -27.12 6.61 6.32
CA HIS A 214 -26.11 5.97 5.48
C HIS A 214 -24.71 5.97 6.11
N LEU A 215 -24.55 6.61 7.27
CA LEU A 215 -23.28 6.78 7.96
C LEU A 215 -22.53 5.45 8.19
N PHE A 216 -23.27 4.37 8.45
CA PHE A 216 -22.72 3.04 8.70
C PHE A 216 -22.91 2.05 7.53
N GLU A 217 -23.69 2.42 6.52
CA GLU A 217 -24.06 1.56 5.37
C GLU A 217 -23.17 1.83 4.14
N ASN A 218 -22.94 3.12 3.80
CA ASN A 218 -22.13 3.56 2.67
C ASN A 218 -20.98 4.46 3.14
N PRO A 219 -20.03 3.93 3.92
CA PRO A 219 -19.13 4.77 4.68
C PRO A 219 -18.04 5.41 3.82
N VAL A 220 -17.99 6.74 3.85
CA VAL A 220 -16.79 7.50 3.48
C VAL A 220 -15.76 7.43 4.61
N GLU A 221 -14.49 7.65 4.31
CA GLU A 221 -13.42 7.58 5.32
C GLU A 221 -13.34 8.82 6.23
N VAL A 222 -13.92 9.95 5.82
CA VAL A 222 -13.96 11.20 6.60
C VAL A 222 -15.35 11.81 6.51
N VAL A 223 -15.97 12.02 7.66
CA VAL A 223 -17.30 12.59 7.81
C VAL A 223 -17.18 13.92 8.54
N VAL A 224 -17.61 14.99 7.87
CA VAL A 224 -17.48 16.37 8.34
C VAL A 224 -18.80 16.86 8.90
N CYS A 225 -18.77 17.47 10.08
CA CYS A 225 -19.92 18.11 10.74
C CYS A 225 -19.46 19.18 11.74
N ASP A 226 -20.39 20.00 12.23
CA ASP A 226 -20.14 20.86 13.38
C ASP A 226 -20.10 20.05 14.69
N GLY A 227 -19.51 20.65 15.73
CA GLY A 227 -19.31 19.98 17.01
C GLY A 227 -20.59 19.57 17.72
N PHE A 228 -21.71 20.26 17.50
CA PHE A 228 -22.99 19.88 18.10
C PHE A 228 -23.53 18.61 17.44
N VAL A 229 -23.64 18.60 16.10
CA VAL A 229 -24.10 17.44 15.33
C VAL A 229 -23.20 16.22 15.56
N GLY A 230 -21.88 16.39 15.49
CA GLY A 230 -20.94 15.29 15.69
C GLY A 230 -21.02 14.69 17.09
N ASN A 231 -21.18 15.52 18.12
CA ASN A 231 -21.35 15.02 19.50
C ASN A 231 -22.69 14.27 19.67
N VAL A 232 -23.78 14.74 19.05
CA VAL A 232 -25.06 14.02 19.06
C VAL A 232 -24.94 12.66 18.36
N ILE A 233 -24.31 12.61 17.19
CA ILE A 233 -24.07 11.35 16.46
C ILE A 233 -23.27 10.37 17.32
N LEU A 234 -22.18 10.84 17.92
CA LEU A 234 -21.32 10.02 18.77
C LEU A 234 -22.09 9.47 19.98
N LYS A 235 -22.79 10.32 20.72
CA LYS A 235 -23.52 9.94 21.94
C LYS A 235 -24.73 9.05 21.70
N THR A 236 -25.45 9.28 20.60
CA THR A 236 -26.54 8.40 20.19
C THR A 236 -26.02 7.03 19.78
N SER A 237 -24.95 6.97 19.00
CA SER A 237 -24.33 5.71 18.57
C SER A 237 -23.84 4.87 19.76
N GLU A 238 -23.19 5.52 20.74
CA GLU A 238 -22.78 4.89 22.00
C GLU A 238 -23.96 4.31 22.77
N SER A 239 -25.01 5.12 22.96
CA SER A 239 -26.17 4.75 23.77
C SER A 239 -26.94 3.58 23.14
N ILE A 240 -27.12 3.59 21.80
CA ILE A 240 -27.77 2.52 21.05
C ILE A 240 -26.95 1.23 21.16
N ALA A 241 -25.62 1.28 20.99
CA ALA A 241 -24.77 0.10 21.12
C ALA A 241 -24.90 -0.53 22.52
N VAL A 242 -24.84 0.27 23.58
CA VAL A 242 -25.01 -0.21 24.97
C VAL A 242 -26.41 -0.81 25.18
N ALA A 243 -27.45 -0.18 24.65
CA ALA A 243 -28.82 -0.66 24.75
C ALA A 243 -28.99 -2.02 24.06
N ILE A 244 -28.53 -2.17 22.81
CA ILE A 244 -28.61 -3.42 22.03
C ILE A 244 -27.93 -4.56 22.78
N PHE A 245 -26.70 -4.36 23.29
CA PHE A 245 -26.00 -5.41 24.05
C PHE A 245 -26.71 -5.77 25.36
N THR A 246 -27.33 -4.79 26.02
CA THR A 246 -28.10 -5.01 27.24
C THR A 246 -29.35 -5.84 26.96
N TRP A 247 -30.12 -5.48 25.93
CA TRP A 247 -31.31 -6.22 25.50
C TRP A 247 -30.96 -7.63 25.05
N LEU A 248 -29.91 -7.78 24.23
CA LEU A 248 -29.44 -9.08 23.76
C LEU A 248 -29.00 -9.98 24.91
N LYS A 249 -28.23 -9.44 25.86
CA LYS A 249 -27.80 -10.18 27.07
C LYS A 249 -29.00 -10.61 27.92
N HIS A 250 -30.03 -9.77 28.03
CA HIS A 250 -31.25 -10.11 28.74
C HIS A 250 -32.00 -11.24 28.01
N GLU A 251 -32.17 -11.14 26.69
CA GLU A 251 -32.91 -12.11 25.88
C GLU A 251 -32.25 -13.50 25.84
N LEU A 252 -30.91 -13.52 25.76
CA LEU A 252 -30.09 -14.74 25.75
C LEU A 252 -30.06 -15.46 27.10
N LYS A 253 -30.37 -14.75 28.20
CA LYS A 253 -30.44 -15.32 29.55
C LYS A 253 -31.82 -15.82 29.96
N LYS A 254 -32.85 -15.64 29.12
CA LYS A 254 -34.24 -15.99 29.48
C LYS A 254 -34.48 -17.48 29.74
N ASN A 255 -33.70 -18.39 29.15
CA ASN A 255 -33.82 -19.83 29.43
C ASN A 255 -32.53 -20.59 29.14
N ALA A 256 -32.46 -21.84 29.63
CA ALA A 256 -31.29 -22.70 29.52
C ALA A 256 -30.88 -22.97 28.05
N LYS A 257 -31.84 -23.19 27.14
CA LYS A 257 -31.56 -23.41 25.72
C LYS A 257 -30.84 -22.22 25.08
N ARG A 258 -31.29 -21.00 25.37
CA ARG A 258 -30.67 -19.76 24.88
C ARG A 258 -29.33 -19.46 25.54
N ALA A 259 -29.17 -19.80 26.82
CA ALA A 259 -27.90 -19.66 27.52
C ALA A 259 -26.81 -20.58 26.91
N VAL A 260 -27.18 -21.81 26.53
CA VAL A 260 -26.28 -22.72 25.79
C VAL A 260 -25.95 -22.16 24.40
N GLY A 261 -26.94 -21.65 23.66
CA GLY A 261 -26.70 -20.99 22.37
C GLY A 261 -25.76 -19.78 22.49
N ALA A 262 -25.91 -18.98 23.55
CA ALA A 262 -25.03 -17.85 23.84
C ALA A 262 -23.60 -18.29 24.18
N ALA A 263 -23.43 -19.44 24.84
CA ALA A 263 -22.12 -20.01 25.12
C ALA A 263 -21.41 -20.47 23.83
N LEU A 264 -22.14 -21.08 22.89
CA LEU A 264 -21.61 -21.47 21.58
C LEU A 264 -21.22 -20.26 20.73
N ALA A 265 -22.02 -19.19 20.76
CA ALA A 265 -21.76 -17.95 20.00
C ALA A 265 -20.86 -16.93 20.75
N LYS A 266 -20.25 -17.32 21.87
CA LYS A 266 -19.51 -16.41 22.76
C LYS A 266 -18.39 -15.65 22.04
N ASP A 267 -17.67 -16.29 21.13
CA ASP A 267 -16.58 -15.66 20.37
C ASP A 267 -17.09 -14.69 19.31
N ALA A 268 -18.25 -14.95 18.70
CA ALA A 268 -18.92 -14.02 17.81
C ALA A 268 -19.36 -12.76 18.57
N PHE A 269 -20.03 -12.91 19.72
CA PHE A 269 -20.41 -11.76 20.56
C PHE A 269 -19.19 -10.98 21.04
N ARG A 270 -18.11 -11.66 21.40
CA ARG A 270 -16.84 -11.00 21.77
C ARG A 270 -16.26 -10.20 20.61
N THR A 271 -16.35 -10.70 19.38
CA THR A 271 -15.86 -10.02 18.18
C THR A 271 -16.71 -8.80 17.84
N ILE A 272 -18.04 -8.89 17.91
CA ILE A 272 -18.94 -7.77 17.67
C ILE A 272 -18.73 -6.69 18.74
N HIS A 273 -18.71 -7.08 20.02
CA HIS A 273 -18.48 -6.14 21.12
C HIS A 273 -17.14 -5.41 20.98
N ARG A 274 -16.11 -6.11 20.47
CA ARG A 274 -14.80 -5.53 20.15
C ARG A 274 -14.89 -4.51 19.02
N LYS A 275 -15.60 -4.82 17.93
CA LYS A 275 -15.81 -3.91 16.80
C LYS A 275 -16.57 -2.65 17.21
N THR A 276 -17.62 -2.78 18.02
CA THR A 276 -18.47 -1.65 18.48
C THR A 276 -17.83 -0.79 19.56
N ASN A 277 -16.80 -1.29 20.25
CA ASN A 277 -16.09 -0.50 21.24
C ASN A 277 -15.09 0.42 20.54
N TYR A 278 -15.53 1.64 20.22
CA TYR A 278 -14.70 2.59 19.50
C TYR A 278 -13.44 3.02 20.30
N GLU A 279 -13.43 2.84 21.63
CA GLU A 279 -12.26 3.12 22.45
C GLU A 279 -11.06 2.23 22.09
N GLU A 280 -11.30 1.07 21.47
CA GLU A 280 -10.22 0.21 20.96
C GLU A 280 -9.45 0.83 19.79
N TYR A 281 -9.99 1.88 19.15
CA TYR A 281 -9.31 2.63 18.09
C TYR A 281 -8.40 3.76 18.60
N GLY A 282 -8.21 3.87 19.91
CA GLY A 282 -7.10 4.61 20.52
C GLY A 282 -7.36 6.08 20.87
N GLY A 283 -8.62 6.42 21.14
CA GLY A 283 -9.04 7.73 21.66
C GLY A 283 -9.30 8.75 20.56
N SER A 284 -9.78 9.94 20.94
CA SER A 284 -10.15 11.00 20.00
C SER A 284 -9.05 12.06 19.93
N PRO A 285 -8.23 12.10 18.86
CA PRO A 285 -7.24 13.15 18.70
C PRO A 285 -7.91 14.52 18.52
N SER A 286 -7.33 15.54 19.16
CA SER A 286 -7.63 16.94 18.87
C SER A 286 -6.75 17.38 17.70
N LEU A 287 -7.32 17.46 16.51
CA LEU A 287 -6.61 17.86 15.30
C LEU A 287 -6.54 19.39 15.22
N GLY A 288 -5.42 19.92 14.75
CA GLY A 288 -5.25 21.35 14.49
C GLY A 288 -4.48 22.13 15.56
N VAL A 289 -4.19 21.52 16.71
CA VAL A 289 -3.25 22.08 17.70
C VAL A 289 -1.80 21.80 17.31
N ASN A 290 -0.88 22.69 17.68
CA ASN A 290 0.56 22.56 17.42
C ASN A 290 1.23 21.62 18.43
N GLY A 291 0.82 20.34 18.38
CA GLY A 291 1.30 19.25 19.23
C GLY A 291 0.32 18.07 19.19
N ILE A 292 0.68 16.94 19.79
CA ILE A 292 -0.19 15.76 19.81
C ILE A 292 -1.03 15.77 21.08
N CYS A 293 -2.35 15.90 20.94
CA CYS A 293 -3.32 15.84 22.03
C CYS A 293 -4.34 14.72 21.78
N ILE A 294 -4.36 13.72 22.66
CA ILE A 294 -5.34 12.62 22.63
C ILE A 294 -6.31 12.77 23.80
N ILE A 295 -7.60 12.83 23.47
CA ILE A 295 -8.68 12.90 24.45
C ILE A 295 -9.22 11.49 24.64
N ALA A 296 -9.23 11.05 25.89
CA ALA A 296 -9.79 9.80 26.34
C ALA A 296 -11.18 10.05 26.97
N HIS A 297 -12.06 9.04 26.93
CA HIS A 297 -13.39 9.16 27.52
C HIS A 297 -13.34 9.07 29.06
N GLY A 298 -14.10 9.94 29.74
CA GLY A 298 -14.15 10.01 31.21
C GLY A 298 -14.74 8.75 31.86
N ALA A 299 -15.69 8.08 31.19
CA ALA A 299 -16.33 6.85 31.65
C ALA A 299 -15.48 5.58 31.42
N SER A 300 -14.16 5.66 31.60
CA SER A 300 -13.24 4.52 31.47
C SER A 300 -13.53 3.47 32.58
N LEU A 301 -14.52 2.59 32.35
CA LEU A 301 -15.21 1.73 33.33
C LEU A 301 -14.42 0.46 33.76
N PHE A 302 -14.10 0.39 35.06
CA PHE A 302 -14.16 -0.75 36.01
C PHE A 302 -13.57 -2.16 35.73
N ASN A 303 -12.60 -2.39 34.82
CA ASN A 303 -11.89 -3.69 34.81
C ASN A 303 -10.50 -3.66 34.14
N THR A 304 -9.71 -4.71 34.34
CA THR A 304 -8.48 -5.11 33.61
C THR A 304 -8.50 -4.91 32.07
N ARG A 305 -9.69 -4.74 31.46
CA ARG A 305 -9.88 -4.37 30.05
C ARG A 305 -9.60 -2.87 29.77
N SER A 306 -9.94 -1.97 30.70
CA SER A 306 -9.77 -0.51 30.60
C SER A 306 -8.28 -0.12 30.59
N THR A 307 -7.49 -0.92 31.27
CA THR A 307 -6.03 -0.82 31.33
C THR A 307 -5.37 -1.13 29.97
N ARG A 308 -5.96 -2.04 29.17
CA ARG A 308 -5.57 -2.32 27.76
C ARG A 308 -6.02 -1.26 26.77
N ILE A 309 -7.14 -0.58 27.04
CA ILE A 309 -7.64 0.53 26.23
C ILE A 309 -6.70 1.73 26.36
N LEU A 310 -6.27 2.09 27.58
CA LEU A 310 -5.25 3.14 27.75
C LEU A 310 -3.92 2.75 27.11
N SER A 311 -3.50 1.48 27.25
CA SER A 311 -2.35 0.91 26.53
C SER A 311 -2.48 1.12 25.01
N ARG A 312 -3.59 0.70 24.39
CA ARG A 312 -3.81 0.88 22.94
C ARG A 312 -3.98 2.33 22.50
N ARG A 313 -4.27 3.28 23.38
CA ARG A 313 -4.22 4.73 23.07
C ARG A 313 -2.78 5.20 22.83
N PHE A 314 -1.80 4.60 23.50
CA PHE A 314 -0.39 4.73 23.10
C PHE A 314 -0.17 4.19 21.69
N SER A 315 -0.96 3.21 21.21
CA SER A 315 -0.84 2.74 19.83
C SER A 315 -1.23 3.81 18.79
N VAL A 316 -2.16 4.73 19.04
CA VAL A 316 -2.47 5.83 18.09
C VAL A 316 -1.34 6.86 18.07
N ILE A 317 -0.80 7.18 19.24
CA ILE A 317 0.39 8.05 19.37
C ILE A 317 1.62 7.38 18.73
N MET A 318 1.74 6.05 18.84
CA MET A 318 2.82 5.23 18.27
C MET A 318 2.56 4.82 16.81
N LYS A 319 1.33 4.98 16.30
CA LYS A 319 0.91 4.75 14.90
C LYS A 319 1.26 5.99 14.09
N ARG A 320 2.54 6.38 14.14
CA ARG A 320 3.27 6.89 12.99
C ARG A 320 4.78 6.80 13.20
N GLN A 321 5.27 5.58 13.05
CA GLN A 321 6.00 5.21 11.85
C GLN A 321 5.76 3.69 11.71
N PRO A 322 5.29 3.14 10.56
CA PRO A 322 5.74 1.80 10.21
C PRO A 322 7.25 1.85 10.39
N ARG A 323 7.83 0.85 11.05
CA ARG A 323 9.27 0.81 11.23
C ARG A 323 9.88 1.15 9.89
N SER A 324 10.46 2.34 9.81
CA SER A 324 11.82 2.42 9.39
C SER A 324 12.53 1.34 10.21
N SER A 325 12.62 0.15 9.59
CA SER A 325 13.96 -0.36 9.32
C SER A 325 14.90 0.85 9.12
N PRO A 326 16.15 0.90 9.58
CA PRO A 326 17.06 2.03 9.31
C PRO A 326 17.00 2.57 7.86
N ARG A 327 16.44 1.77 6.95
CA ARG A 327 15.95 2.05 5.62
C ARG A 327 14.72 2.98 5.38
N SER A 328 13.72 3.17 6.26
CA SER A 328 12.53 4.04 5.99
C SER A 328 12.58 5.47 6.56
N ALA A 329 13.71 5.87 7.15
CA ALA A 329 14.00 7.27 7.45
C ALA A 329 14.71 7.98 6.30
N ARG A 330 15.04 7.26 5.21
CA ARG A 330 15.43 7.87 3.95
C ARG A 330 14.15 8.40 3.29
N ASN A 331 14.18 9.61 2.72
CA ASN A 331 13.21 10.04 1.71
C ASN A 331 12.91 8.83 0.81
N GLN A 332 11.64 8.54 0.50
CA GLN A 332 11.30 7.40 -0.38
C GLN A 332 12.24 7.45 -1.58
N ARG A 333 13.14 6.46 -1.63
CA ARG A 333 14.20 6.47 -2.62
C ARG A 333 13.53 6.22 -3.95
N THR A 334 13.68 7.17 -4.86
CA THR A 334 13.30 6.95 -6.24
C THR A 334 14.21 5.88 -6.85
N VAL A 335 13.70 5.16 -7.83
CA VAL A 335 14.39 4.03 -8.45
C VAL A 335 14.43 4.29 -9.94
N SER A 336 15.62 4.44 -10.50
CA SER A 336 15.82 4.69 -11.93
C SER A 336 16.43 3.48 -12.59
N ILE A 337 16.10 3.27 -13.87
CA ILE A 337 16.90 2.41 -14.75
C ILE A 337 18.18 3.19 -15.06
N ILE A 338 19.32 2.67 -14.62
CA ILE A 338 20.63 3.31 -14.80
C ILE A 338 21.46 2.64 -15.89
N GLY A 339 21.05 1.47 -16.36
CA GLY A 339 21.63 0.80 -17.53
C GLY A 339 20.72 -0.29 -18.08
N THR A 340 20.83 -0.54 -19.38
CA THR A 340 20.12 -1.55 -20.16
C THR A 340 21.10 -2.38 -20.98
N GLY A 341 20.76 -3.64 -21.18
CA GLY A 341 21.53 -4.53 -22.02
C GLY A 341 20.67 -5.66 -22.56
N SER A 342 21.00 -6.13 -23.76
CA SER A 342 20.33 -7.25 -24.38
C SER A 342 21.32 -8.17 -25.07
N TYR A 343 20.95 -9.45 -25.13
CA TYR A 343 21.66 -10.46 -25.88
C TYR A 343 20.65 -11.37 -26.57
N THR A 344 20.89 -11.62 -27.85
CA THR A 344 20.15 -12.61 -28.64
C THR A 344 21.16 -13.54 -29.32
N PRO A 345 20.88 -14.84 -29.43
CA PRO A 345 21.77 -15.79 -30.09
C PRO A 345 22.09 -15.45 -31.54
N GLU A 346 23.24 -15.94 -32.01
CA GLU A 346 23.74 -15.69 -33.37
C GLU A 346 22.92 -16.39 -34.45
N LYS A 347 22.44 -17.62 -34.19
CA LYS A 347 21.71 -18.40 -35.18
C LYS A 347 20.34 -17.79 -35.44
N VAL A 348 20.14 -17.33 -36.67
CA VAL A 348 18.84 -16.89 -37.19
C VAL A 348 18.10 -18.10 -37.78
N LEU A 349 16.82 -18.26 -37.42
CA LEU A 349 15.90 -19.19 -38.07
C LEU A 349 14.80 -18.39 -38.76
N THR A 350 14.79 -18.43 -40.08
CA THR A 350 13.80 -17.69 -40.90
C THR A 350 12.48 -18.46 -41.00
N ASN A 351 11.42 -17.79 -41.43
CA ASN A 351 10.17 -18.48 -41.77
C ASN A 351 10.33 -19.45 -42.94
N GLU A 352 11.24 -19.19 -43.88
CA GLU A 352 11.54 -20.12 -44.96
C GLU A 352 12.14 -21.42 -44.40
N ASP A 353 13.06 -21.33 -43.44
CA ASP A 353 13.61 -22.52 -42.78
C ASP A 353 12.54 -23.33 -42.04
N LEU A 354 11.57 -22.67 -41.40
CA LEU A 354 10.44 -23.34 -40.73
C LEU A 354 9.55 -24.13 -41.69
N SER A 355 9.36 -23.65 -42.93
CA SER A 355 8.59 -24.36 -43.96
C SER A 355 9.20 -25.71 -44.35
N ARG A 356 10.50 -25.90 -44.06
CA ARG A 356 11.21 -27.18 -44.24
C ARG A 356 11.04 -28.14 -43.05
N ILE A 357 10.48 -27.66 -41.94
CA ILE A 357 10.30 -28.42 -40.68
C ILE A 357 8.83 -28.82 -40.50
N VAL A 358 7.90 -27.93 -40.83
CA VAL A 358 6.45 -28.12 -40.64
C VAL A 358 5.66 -27.48 -41.79
N ASP A 359 4.45 -27.97 -42.06
CA ASP A 359 3.54 -27.44 -43.08
C ASP A 359 3.09 -25.99 -42.76
N THR A 360 3.86 -25.03 -43.27
CA THR A 360 3.69 -23.58 -43.09
C THR A 360 4.41 -22.81 -44.21
N SER A 361 4.24 -21.49 -44.25
CA SER A 361 4.95 -20.59 -45.19
C SER A 361 5.26 -19.24 -44.54
N ASP A 362 6.17 -18.47 -45.13
CA ASP A 362 6.45 -17.10 -44.67
C ASP A 362 5.19 -16.21 -44.70
N GLU A 363 4.43 -16.27 -45.79
CA GLU A 363 3.17 -15.52 -45.92
C GLU A 363 2.20 -15.88 -44.79
N TRP A 364 2.07 -17.17 -44.46
CA TRP A 364 1.18 -17.64 -43.41
C TRP A 364 1.60 -17.15 -42.02
N ILE A 365 2.90 -17.23 -41.71
CA ILE A 365 3.43 -16.81 -40.41
C ILE A 365 3.36 -15.28 -40.30
N THR A 366 3.92 -14.55 -41.25
CA THR A 366 3.99 -13.08 -41.24
C THR A 366 2.61 -12.45 -41.13
N THR A 367 1.62 -12.94 -41.89
CA THR A 367 0.25 -12.37 -41.85
C THR A 367 -0.43 -12.60 -40.49
N ARG A 368 -0.10 -13.69 -39.79
CA ARG A 368 -0.75 -14.06 -38.53
C ARG A 368 -0.03 -13.53 -37.29
N THR A 369 1.29 -13.35 -37.38
CA THR A 369 2.13 -13.07 -36.22
C THR A 369 2.98 -11.81 -36.38
N GLY A 370 3.25 -11.38 -37.62
CA GLY A 370 4.23 -10.34 -37.94
C GLY A 370 5.69 -10.79 -37.78
N ILE A 371 5.95 -12.04 -37.44
CA ILE A 371 7.30 -12.58 -37.22
C ILE A 371 7.89 -13.01 -38.56
N LYS A 372 9.14 -12.63 -38.84
CA LYS A 372 9.90 -13.02 -40.04
C LYS A 372 11.04 -13.96 -39.74
N GLU A 373 11.71 -13.72 -38.62
CA GLU A 373 12.81 -14.53 -38.12
C GLU A 373 12.80 -14.60 -36.59
N ARG A 374 13.57 -15.55 -36.05
CA ARG A 374 13.84 -15.68 -34.61
C ARG A 374 15.28 -16.10 -34.38
N ARG A 375 15.72 -15.98 -33.12
CA ARG A 375 17.06 -16.41 -32.69
C ARG A 375 16.98 -17.72 -31.94
N ILE A 376 17.94 -18.61 -32.22
CA ILE A 376 18.01 -19.96 -31.65
C ILE A 376 19.32 -20.08 -30.89
N ALA A 377 19.26 -20.34 -29.60
CA ALA A 377 20.44 -20.54 -28.77
C ALA A 377 21.23 -21.78 -29.22
N ALA A 378 22.55 -21.72 -29.11
CA ALA A 378 23.40 -22.87 -29.36
C ALA A 378 23.06 -24.02 -28.40
N LYS A 379 23.52 -25.24 -28.72
CA LYS A 379 23.21 -26.42 -27.91
C LYS A 379 23.77 -26.30 -26.48
N ASP A 380 24.95 -25.71 -26.37
CA ASP A 380 25.72 -25.46 -25.14
C ASP A 380 25.43 -24.10 -24.50
N GLU A 381 24.61 -23.26 -25.12
CA GLU A 381 24.22 -21.95 -24.59
C GLU A 381 22.94 -22.08 -23.75
N THR A 382 23.05 -21.82 -22.44
CA THR A 382 21.91 -21.91 -21.51
C THR A 382 21.20 -20.57 -21.31
N THR A 383 20.07 -20.58 -20.62
CA THR A 383 19.35 -19.34 -20.24
C THR A 383 20.24 -18.43 -19.40
N SER A 384 21.02 -18.97 -18.45
CA SER A 384 21.95 -18.18 -17.65
C SER A 384 23.14 -17.62 -18.46
N ASP A 385 23.56 -18.26 -19.56
CA ASP A 385 24.56 -17.69 -20.49
C ASP A 385 24.03 -16.42 -21.17
N MET A 386 22.82 -16.50 -21.73
CA MET A 386 22.17 -15.36 -22.37
C MET A 386 21.93 -14.23 -21.36
N ALA A 387 21.41 -14.57 -20.19
CA ALA A 387 21.18 -13.65 -19.08
C ALA A 387 22.47 -12.93 -18.64
N ALA A 388 23.58 -13.68 -18.50
CA ALA A 388 24.87 -13.10 -18.12
C ALA A 388 25.41 -12.12 -19.17
N ARG A 389 25.26 -12.43 -20.47
CA ARG A 389 25.68 -11.52 -21.57
C ARG A 389 24.85 -10.24 -21.59
N ALA A 390 23.54 -10.33 -21.40
CA ALA A 390 22.66 -9.16 -21.29
C ALA A 390 22.99 -8.32 -20.04
N ALA A 391 23.20 -8.99 -18.90
CA ALA A 391 23.59 -8.36 -17.63
C ALA A 391 24.89 -7.57 -17.75
N LEU A 392 25.95 -8.15 -18.33
CA LEU A 392 27.24 -7.48 -18.48
C LEU A 392 27.12 -6.19 -19.29
N LYS A 393 26.32 -6.18 -20.36
CA LYS A 393 26.05 -4.95 -21.14
C LYS A 393 25.26 -3.90 -20.33
N ALA A 394 24.30 -4.33 -19.50
CA ALA A 394 23.54 -3.43 -18.65
C ALA A 394 24.42 -2.81 -17.55
N ILE A 395 25.30 -3.63 -16.96
CA ILE A 395 26.29 -3.23 -15.95
C ILE A 395 27.30 -2.24 -16.54
N GLU A 396 27.82 -2.55 -17.72
CA GLU A 396 28.73 -1.66 -18.47
C GLU A 396 28.08 -0.30 -18.73
N GLN A 397 26.83 -0.27 -19.20
CA GLN A 397 26.11 0.98 -19.43
C GLN A 397 25.84 1.74 -18.12
N ALA A 398 25.51 1.02 -17.05
CA ALA A 398 25.27 1.59 -15.72
C ALA A 398 26.54 2.12 -15.05
N LYS A 399 27.73 1.72 -15.53
CA LYS A 399 29.04 2.07 -14.96
C LYS A 399 29.16 1.69 -13.47
N VAL A 400 28.64 0.50 -13.13
CA VAL A 400 28.78 -0.11 -11.80
C VAL A 400 29.64 -1.37 -11.90
N SER A 401 30.30 -1.77 -10.81
CA SER A 401 30.99 -3.05 -10.73
C SER A 401 30.00 -4.18 -10.44
N PRO A 402 30.26 -5.44 -10.86
CA PRO A 402 29.42 -6.58 -10.51
C PRO A 402 29.24 -6.75 -8.99
N GLU A 403 30.25 -6.42 -8.19
CA GLU A 403 30.21 -6.49 -6.72
C GLU A 403 29.33 -5.42 -6.06
N GLU A 404 28.96 -4.35 -6.78
CA GLU A 404 28.01 -3.33 -6.31
C GLU A 404 26.55 -3.78 -6.44
N ILE A 405 26.28 -4.89 -7.11
CA ILE A 405 24.94 -5.45 -7.26
C ILE A 405 24.56 -6.19 -5.97
N ASP A 406 23.49 -5.76 -5.33
CA ASP A 406 23.00 -6.38 -4.10
C ASP A 406 21.94 -7.46 -4.34
N LEU A 407 21.26 -7.40 -5.49
CA LEU A 407 20.14 -8.28 -5.83
C LEU A 407 20.14 -8.62 -7.32
N ILE A 408 20.02 -9.90 -7.65
CA ILE A 408 19.81 -10.41 -9.00
C ILE A 408 18.46 -11.11 -9.06
N LEU A 409 17.58 -10.62 -9.93
CA LEU A 409 16.30 -11.21 -10.27
C LEU A 409 16.33 -11.73 -11.70
N VAL A 410 16.15 -13.03 -11.90
CA VAL A 410 16.00 -13.61 -13.24
C VAL A 410 14.57 -14.07 -13.46
N ALA A 411 13.84 -13.34 -14.29
CA ALA A 411 12.54 -13.73 -14.80
C ALA A 411 12.71 -14.70 -15.97
N THR A 412 12.29 -15.95 -15.78
CA THR A 412 12.40 -17.00 -16.79
C THR A 412 11.33 -18.07 -16.60
N ALA A 413 10.84 -18.63 -17.71
CA ALA A 413 10.05 -19.85 -17.77
C ALA A 413 10.91 -21.08 -18.17
N THR A 414 12.16 -20.87 -18.55
CA THR A 414 13.10 -21.90 -19.01
C THR A 414 14.41 -21.83 -18.22
N PRO A 415 14.35 -22.06 -16.90
CA PRO A 415 15.54 -21.98 -16.06
C PRO A 415 16.56 -23.05 -16.44
N ASP A 416 17.84 -22.82 -16.12
CA ASP A 416 18.90 -23.80 -16.34
C ASP A 416 18.58 -25.15 -15.66
N MET A 417 17.98 -25.08 -14.46
CA MET A 417 17.54 -26.22 -13.66
C MET A 417 16.31 -25.81 -12.84
N ILE A 418 15.50 -26.77 -12.38
CA ILE A 418 14.39 -26.48 -11.44
C ILE A 418 14.95 -25.91 -10.12
N PHE A 419 16.10 -26.43 -9.68
CA PHE A 419 16.90 -25.87 -8.59
C PHE A 419 18.38 -26.26 -8.79
N PRO A 420 19.34 -25.39 -8.43
CA PRO A 420 19.18 -24.05 -7.84
C PRO A 420 18.68 -22.99 -8.84
N ALA A 421 18.37 -21.78 -8.35
CA ALA A 421 17.90 -20.67 -9.17
C ALA A 421 18.90 -20.27 -10.27
N THR A 422 18.37 -19.95 -11.46
CA THR A 422 19.10 -19.43 -12.63
C THR A 422 19.92 -18.19 -12.26
N ALA A 423 19.37 -17.32 -11.41
CA ALA A 423 20.05 -16.15 -10.87
C ALA A 423 21.41 -16.47 -10.22
N CYS A 424 21.56 -17.61 -9.55
CA CYS A 424 22.83 -18.02 -8.93
C CYS A 424 23.88 -18.38 -10.00
N PHE A 425 23.48 -18.96 -11.13
CA PHE A 425 24.38 -19.22 -12.25
C PHE A 425 24.85 -17.90 -12.88
N VAL A 426 23.92 -16.95 -13.07
CA VAL A 426 24.25 -15.61 -13.55
C VAL A 426 25.24 -14.91 -12.61
N GLN A 427 24.95 -14.90 -11.31
CA GLN A 427 25.82 -14.33 -10.28
C GLN A 427 27.26 -14.82 -10.39
N LYS A 428 27.44 -16.14 -10.54
CA LYS A 428 28.76 -16.76 -10.73
C LYS A 428 29.43 -16.29 -12.02
N LYS A 429 28.69 -16.27 -13.14
CA LYS A 429 29.23 -15.91 -14.47
C LYS A 429 29.67 -14.44 -14.55
N ILE A 430 28.95 -13.53 -13.91
CA ILE A 430 29.26 -12.09 -13.95
C ILE A 430 30.15 -11.61 -12.80
N GLY A 431 30.43 -12.46 -11.81
CA GLY A 431 31.27 -12.12 -10.66
C GLY A 431 30.58 -11.30 -9.56
N ALA A 432 29.25 -11.24 -9.52
CA ALA A 432 28.47 -10.45 -8.56
C ALA A 432 28.38 -11.11 -7.17
N LYS A 433 29.52 -11.26 -6.50
CA LYS A 433 29.67 -12.07 -5.27
C LYS A 433 28.81 -11.63 -4.08
N ASN A 434 28.38 -10.36 -4.05
CA ASN A 434 27.59 -9.81 -2.95
C ASN A 434 26.07 -9.95 -3.16
N ALA A 435 25.64 -10.30 -4.37
CA ALA A 435 24.23 -10.27 -4.72
C ALA A 435 23.42 -11.43 -4.11
N ALA A 436 22.29 -11.11 -3.50
CA ALA A 436 21.23 -12.09 -3.25
C ALA A 436 20.58 -12.49 -4.59
N CYS A 437 20.19 -13.76 -4.75
CA CYS A 437 19.71 -14.31 -6.02
C CYS A 437 18.35 -14.98 -5.85
N LEU A 438 17.40 -14.67 -6.73
CA LEU A 438 16.17 -15.46 -6.90
C LEU A 438 15.64 -15.38 -8.34
N ASP A 439 14.89 -16.41 -8.72
CA ASP A 439 14.16 -16.44 -9.99
C ASP A 439 12.73 -15.91 -9.79
N VAL A 440 12.18 -15.28 -10.82
CA VAL A 440 10.81 -14.77 -10.87
C VAL A 440 10.00 -15.58 -11.89
N SER A 441 9.12 -16.45 -11.40
CA SER A 441 8.21 -17.23 -12.24
C SER A 441 6.86 -16.53 -12.37
N ALA A 442 6.71 -15.75 -13.44
CA ALA A 442 5.43 -15.17 -13.87
C ALA A 442 5.32 -15.18 -15.41
N ALA A 443 5.86 -16.25 -16.03
CA ALA A 443 5.93 -16.41 -17.48
C ALA A 443 6.42 -15.13 -18.18
N CYS A 444 5.78 -14.75 -19.29
CA CYS A 444 6.12 -13.57 -20.08
C CYS A 444 5.97 -12.23 -19.32
N ALA A 445 5.22 -12.19 -18.21
CA ALA A 445 5.10 -11.00 -17.37
C ALA A 445 6.26 -10.83 -16.37
N GLY A 446 7.11 -11.84 -16.23
CA GLY A 446 8.12 -11.92 -15.18
C GLY A 446 9.08 -10.74 -15.11
N PHE A 447 9.48 -10.16 -16.24
CA PHE A 447 10.41 -9.03 -16.24
C PHE A 447 9.85 -7.80 -15.49
N LEU A 448 8.61 -7.40 -15.76
CA LEU A 448 7.99 -6.27 -15.05
C LEU A 448 7.64 -6.59 -13.60
N PHE A 449 7.32 -7.86 -13.29
CA PHE A 449 7.24 -8.32 -11.90
C PHE A 449 8.59 -8.17 -11.18
N GLY A 450 9.68 -8.52 -11.86
CA GLY A 450 11.04 -8.34 -11.36
C GLY A 450 11.38 -6.85 -11.13
N VAL A 451 10.99 -5.96 -12.05
CA VAL A 451 11.17 -4.51 -11.88
C VAL A 451 10.45 -4.01 -10.61
N GLU A 452 9.20 -4.41 -10.40
CA GLU A 452 8.44 -4.03 -9.20
C GLU A 452 9.07 -4.59 -7.92
N ILE A 453 9.46 -5.86 -7.91
CA ILE A 453 10.13 -6.48 -6.75
C ILE A 453 11.42 -5.74 -6.41
N ALA A 454 12.27 -5.46 -7.41
CA ALA A 454 13.50 -4.70 -7.22
C ALA A 454 13.23 -3.26 -6.76
N GLN A 455 12.23 -2.60 -7.33
CA GLN A 455 11.80 -1.27 -6.90
C GLN A 455 11.43 -1.27 -5.42
N GLN A 456 10.67 -2.25 -4.94
CA GLN A 456 10.31 -2.36 -3.52
C GLN A 456 11.54 -2.55 -2.64
N PHE A 457 12.53 -3.35 -3.06
CA PHE A 457 13.79 -3.48 -2.33
C PHE A 457 14.59 -2.17 -2.29
N ILE A 458 14.71 -1.43 -3.38
CA ILE A 458 15.50 -0.18 -3.39
C ILE A 458 14.78 0.95 -2.66
N THR A 459 13.48 1.13 -2.91
CA THR A 459 12.63 2.17 -2.30
C THR A 459 12.54 1.99 -0.80
N SER A 460 12.43 0.74 -0.35
CA SER A 460 12.43 0.40 1.07
C SER A 460 13.81 0.56 1.72
N GLY A 461 14.84 0.98 0.97
CA GLY A 461 16.24 1.13 1.36
C GLY A 461 16.95 -0.20 1.64
N THR A 462 16.41 -1.30 1.13
CA THR A 462 16.94 -2.65 1.38
C THR A 462 18.25 -2.91 0.69
N TYR A 463 18.26 -2.53 -0.57
CA TYR A 463 19.40 -2.58 -1.44
C TYR A 463 19.56 -1.23 -2.12
N ASP A 464 20.73 -0.98 -2.66
CA ASP A 464 21.06 0.24 -3.39
C ASP A 464 20.99 -0.01 -4.91
N THR A 465 21.41 -1.21 -5.34
CA THR A 465 21.49 -1.59 -6.75
C THR A 465 20.93 -3.00 -6.98
N ALA A 466 20.03 -3.14 -7.95
CA ALA A 466 19.45 -4.42 -8.35
C ALA A 466 19.60 -4.64 -9.86
N LEU A 467 19.90 -5.87 -10.24
CA LEU A 467 19.92 -6.33 -11.63
C LEU A 467 18.66 -7.17 -11.89
N VAL A 468 17.85 -6.73 -12.85
CA VAL A 468 16.63 -7.45 -13.26
C VAL A 468 16.80 -7.92 -14.69
N ILE A 469 16.61 -9.22 -14.91
CA ILE A 469 16.84 -9.88 -16.20
C ILE A 469 15.57 -10.62 -16.61
N GLY A 470 15.08 -10.40 -17.82
CA GLY A 470 14.17 -11.32 -18.49
C GLY A 470 14.97 -12.18 -19.45
N ALA A 471 14.90 -13.51 -19.31
CA ALA A 471 15.66 -14.43 -20.16
C ALA A 471 14.90 -15.72 -20.40
N ASP A 472 14.87 -16.19 -21.64
CA ASP A 472 14.28 -17.48 -21.96
C ASP A 472 14.97 -18.16 -23.15
N LYS A 473 15.14 -19.48 -23.04
CA LYS A 473 15.45 -20.42 -24.12
C LYS A 473 14.19 -21.21 -24.49
N LEU A 474 13.13 -20.52 -24.95
CA LEU A 474 11.83 -21.13 -25.25
C LEU A 474 11.90 -22.23 -26.31
N THR A 475 12.90 -22.18 -27.19
CA THR A 475 13.11 -23.21 -28.22
C THR A 475 13.35 -24.60 -27.60
N SER A 476 13.84 -24.67 -26.37
CA SER A 476 14.06 -25.92 -25.63
C SER A 476 12.78 -26.61 -25.16
N ILE A 477 11.68 -25.86 -25.05
CA ILE A 477 10.35 -26.36 -24.65
C ILE A 477 9.31 -26.16 -25.77
N THR A 478 9.77 -25.95 -27.00
CA THR A 478 8.90 -25.81 -28.18
C THR A 478 8.65 -27.16 -28.82
N ASN A 479 7.39 -27.47 -29.12
CA ASN A 479 7.04 -28.62 -29.95
C ASN A 479 7.20 -28.27 -31.44
N TRP A 480 8.31 -28.65 -32.06
CA TRP A 480 8.62 -28.33 -33.45
C TRP A 480 7.67 -28.96 -34.48
N SER A 481 6.89 -29.97 -34.08
CA SER A 481 5.86 -30.58 -34.93
C SER A 481 4.52 -29.83 -34.88
N ASP A 482 4.32 -28.92 -33.92
CA ASP A 482 3.10 -28.11 -33.81
C ASP A 482 3.29 -26.71 -34.41
N ARG A 483 2.82 -26.53 -35.64
CA ARG A 483 2.87 -25.23 -36.34
C ARG A 483 2.14 -24.10 -35.63
N ASN A 484 1.22 -24.38 -34.71
CA ASN A 484 0.46 -23.33 -34.03
C ASN A 484 1.31 -22.60 -32.97
N THR A 485 2.39 -23.22 -32.51
CA THR A 485 3.24 -22.72 -31.42
C THR A 485 4.68 -22.50 -31.86
N CYS A 486 5.28 -23.42 -32.64
CA CYS A 486 6.70 -23.34 -33.00
C CYS A 486 7.07 -22.12 -33.86
N VAL A 487 6.09 -21.55 -34.55
CA VAL A 487 6.19 -20.33 -35.36
C VAL A 487 6.14 -19.03 -34.55
N LEU A 488 6.13 -19.10 -33.22
CA LEU A 488 6.08 -17.93 -32.34
C LEU A 488 7.40 -17.68 -31.64
N PHE A 489 8.00 -18.72 -31.07
CA PHE A 489 9.01 -18.54 -30.05
C PHE A 489 10.43 -18.35 -30.59
N GLY A 490 11.22 -17.60 -29.82
CA GLY A 490 12.65 -17.41 -30.00
C GLY A 490 13.35 -17.31 -28.65
N ASP A 491 14.68 -17.29 -28.69
CA ASP A 491 15.52 -17.24 -27.50
C ASP A 491 16.18 -15.86 -27.33
N GLY A 492 16.38 -15.45 -26.08
CA GLY A 492 17.11 -14.22 -25.79
C GLY A 492 17.06 -13.80 -24.33
N ALA A 493 17.78 -12.72 -24.03
CA ALA A 493 17.77 -12.08 -22.74
C ALA A 493 17.85 -10.55 -22.86
N GLY A 494 17.14 -9.86 -21.97
CA GLY A 494 17.28 -8.43 -21.73
C GLY A 494 17.42 -8.16 -20.25
N ALA A 495 18.18 -7.13 -19.89
CA ALA A 495 18.53 -6.80 -18.53
C ALA A 495 18.48 -5.29 -18.29
N VAL A 496 18.12 -4.92 -17.06
CA VAL A 496 18.20 -3.55 -16.56
C VAL A 496 18.91 -3.53 -15.20
N VAL A 497 19.73 -2.52 -15.00
CA VAL A 497 20.25 -2.17 -13.67
C VAL A 497 19.37 -1.06 -13.11
N LEU A 498 18.78 -1.33 -11.95
CA LEU A 498 17.99 -0.39 -11.17
C LEU A 498 18.84 0.15 -10.03
N GLY A 499 18.83 1.47 -9.85
CA GLY A 499 19.56 2.12 -8.77
C GLY A 499 18.85 3.38 -8.29
N HIS A 500 19.18 3.81 -7.08
CA HIS A 500 18.65 5.06 -6.57
C HIS A 500 19.35 6.28 -7.18
N ARG A 501 18.57 7.24 -7.70
CA ARG A 501 19.06 8.57 -8.12
C ARG A 501 18.25 9.66 -7.44
N GLY A 502 18.86 10.39 -6.50
CA GLY A 502 18.16 11.33 -5.60
C GLY A 502 17.33 12.46 -6.26
N SER A 503 17.49 12.72 -7.56
CA SER A 503 16.80 13.78 -8.30
C SER A 503 15.88 13.30 -9.42
N ALA A 504 15.77 12.00 -9.69
CA ALA A 504 14.96 11.44 -10.78
C ALA A 504 13.73 10.73 -10.22
N HIS A 505 12.57 10.75 -10.89
CA HIS A 505 11.41 9.96 -10.45
C HIS A 505 11.57 8.48 -10.84
N GLY A 506 12.11 8.20 -12.02
CA GLY A 506 12.41 6.85 -12.48
C GLY A 506 11.14 6.02 -12.66
N VAL A 507 11.03 4.89 -11.98
CA VAL A 507 9.81 4.05 -12.00
C VAL A 507 8.69 4.76 -11.21
N ILE A 508 7.69 5.28 -11.93
CA ILE A 508 6.61 6.10 -11.36
C ILE A 508 5.47 5.23 -10.83
N SER A 509 5.03 4.29 -11.65
CA SER A 509 3.93 3.39 -11.30
C SER A 509 4.16 2.02 -11.90
N THR A 510 3.80 0.99 -11.16
CA THR A 510 3.65 -0.37 -11.67
C THR A 510 2.32 -0.94 -11.20
N ASN A 511 1.56 -1.53 -12.11
CA ASN A 511 0.35 -2.26 -11.80
C ASN A 511 0.53 -3.72 -12.25
N MET A 512 0.54 -4.64 -11.28
CA MET A 512 0.58 -6.09 -11.52
C MET A 512 -0.79 -6.71 -11.23
N GLY A 513 -1.10 -7.81 -11.91
CA GLY A 513 -2.29 -8.61 -11.65
C GLY A 513 -2.15 -10.05 -12.13
N SER A 514 -3.08 -10.88 -11.66
CA SER A 514 -3.16 -12.29 -11.99
C SER A 514 -4.60 -12.77 -11.93
N ASP A 515 -4.94 -13.73 -12.78
CA ASP A 515 -6.22 -14.43 -12.78
C ASP A 515 -6.00 -15.92 -13.03
N GLY A 516 -6.12 -16.71 -11.97
CA GLY A 516 -5.84 -18.15 -11.97
C GLY A 516 -6.92 -19.00 -12.66
N ASP A 517 -8.06 -18.42 -13.03
CA ASP A 517 -9.10 -19.12 -13.77
C ASP A 517 -8.65 -19.45 -15.22
N PHE A 518 -7.56 -18.82 -15.67
CA PHE A 518 -6.98 -19.01 -17.00
C PHE A 518 -5.68 -19.84 -16.99
N THR A 519 -5.49 -20.70 -16.00
CA THR A 519 -4.29 -21.56 -15.90
C THR A 519 -4.18 -22.59 -17.03
N ASP A 520 -5.25 -22.86 -17.77
CA ASP A 520 -5.36 -23.89 -18.81
C ASP A 520 -5.31 -23.35 -20.25
N ILE A 521 -5.15 -22.04 -20.45
CA ILE A 521 -5.10 -21.45 -21.81
C ILE A 521 -3.68 -21.19 -22.32
N LEU A 522 -2.67 -21.13 -21.45
CA LEU A 522 -1.25 -21.02 -21.80
C LEU A 522 -0.40 -21.67 -20.69
N PHE A 523 0.08 -22.88 -20.94
CA PHE A 523 0.65 -23.74 -19.91
C PHE A 523 1.60 -24.81 -20.49
N MET A 524 2.33 -25.48 -19.60
CA MET A 524 3.14 -26.65 -19.91
C MET A 524 2.60 -27.84 -19.09
N PRO A 525 1.95 -28.84 -19.72
CA PRO A 525 1.26 -29.92 -19.00
C PRO A 525 2.16 -30.77 -18.10
N GLY A 526 3.42 -30.99 -18.49
CA GLY A 526 4.36 -31.91 -17.85
C GLY A 526 5.67 -31.24 -17.44
N GLY A 527 6.45 -31.94 -16.61
CA GLY A 527 7.74 -31.44 -16.07
C GLY A 527 7.63 -30.81 -14.68
N GLY A 528 6.42 -30.48 -14.24
CA GLY A 528 6.14 -30.07 -12.87
C GLY A 528 5.70 -31.23 -11.96
N SER A 529 5.45 -30.92 -10.68
CA SER A 529 5.01 -31.91 -9.69
C SER A 529 3.64 -32.54 -9.98
N LYS A 530 2.74 -31.83 -10.69
CA LYS A 530 1.43 -32.35 -11.12
C LYS A 530 1.54 -33.48 -12.13
N THR A 531 2.55 -33.43 -13.00
CA THR A 531 2.79 -34.43 -14.04
C THR A 531 4.30 -34.52 -14.29
N PRO A 532 5.02 -35.29 -13.44
CA PRO A 532 6.44 -35.55 -13.65
C PRO A 532 6.67 -36.27 -14.97
N ILE A 533 7.83 -36.05 -15.60
CA ILE A 533 8.21 -36.80 -16.81
C ILE A 533 8.74 -38.17 -16.40
N THR A 534 8.14 -39.21 -16.95
CA THR A 534 8.47 -40.62 -16.71
C THR A 534 8.66 -41.34 -18.05
N PRO A 535 9.29 -42.53 -18.10
CA PRO A 535 9.42 -43.30 -19.33
C PRO A 535 8.08 -43.55 -20.04
N GLU A 536 6.99 -43.66 -19.28
CA GLU A 536 5.64 -43.94 -19.81
C GLU A 536 5.02 -42.73 -20.52
N ASN A 537 5.39 -41.49 -20.15
CA ASN A 537 4.79 -40.27 -20.72
C ASN A 537 5.75 -39.41 -21.54
N ALA A 538 7.06 -39.70 -21.54
CA ALA A 538 8.07 -38.89 -22.23
C ALA A 538 7.80 -38.71 -23.73
N HIS A 539 7.22 -39.73 -24.38
CA HIS A 539 6.87 -39.69 -25.81
C HIS A 539 5.71 -38.75 -26.15
N LEU A 540 4.95 -38.29 -25.14
CA LEU A 540 3.79 -37.40 -25.32
C LEU A 540 4.18 -35.91 -25.42
N ASN A 541 5.45 -35.56 -25.19
CA ASN A 541 5.96 -34.18 -25.22
C ASN A 541 5.21 -33.20 -24.31
N LEU A 542 4.75 -33.67 -23.14
CA LEU A 542 4.00 -32.86 -22.18
C LEU A 542 4.82 -31.68 -21.61
N GLN A 543 6.15 -31.75 -21.66
CA GLN A 543 7.10 -30.71 -21.29
C GLN A 543 7.27 -29.62 -22.37
N THR A 544 6.26 -29.40 -23.22
CA THR A 544 6.27 -28.36 -24.26
C THR A 544 5.17 -27.33 -24.03
N ILE A 545 5.27 -26.18 -24.70
CA ILE A 545 4.28 -25.10 -24.57
C ILE A 545 2.96 -25.48 -25.25
N HIS A 546 1.86 -25.39 -24.51
CA HIS A 546 0.50 -25.51 -25.03
C HIS A 546 -0.25 -24.18 -24.87
N MET A 547 -1.02 -23.80 -25.89
CA MET A 547 -1.83 -22.58 -25.82
C MET A 547 -3.14 -22.65 -26.62
N SER A 548 -4.17 -22.00 -26.09
CA SER A 548 -5.40 -21.68 -26.81
C SER A 548 -5.30 -20.28 -27.40
N GLY A 549 -4.73 -20.16 -28.61
CA GLY A 549 -4.34 -18.86 -29.17
C GLY A 549 -5.44 -17.81 -29.26
N LYS A 550 -6.69 -18.21 -29.52
CA LYS A 550 -7.84 -17.29 -29.57
C LYS A 550 -8.18 -16.72 -28.19
N GLU A 551 -8.20 -17.56 -27.16
CA GLU A 551 -8.54 -17.12 -25.81
C GLU A 551 -7.37 -16.31 -25.21
N VAL A 552 -6.13 -16.76 -25.42
CA VAL A 552 -4.92 -16.01 -25.03
C VAL A 552 -4.92 -14.62 -25.64
N TYR A 553 -5.17 -14.49 -26.95
CA TYR A 553 -5.26 -13.18 -27.61
C TYR A 553 -6.30 -12.26 -26.94
N LYS A 554 -7.51 -12.78 -26.74
CA LYS A 554 -8.62 -12.01 -26.16
C LYS A 554 -8.28 -11.51 -24.75
N GLN A 555 -7.84 -12.41 -23.88
CA GLN A 555 -7.55 -12.08 -22.48
C GLN A 555 -6.29 -11.21 -22.35
N ALA A 556 -5.27 -11.45 -23.18
CA ALA A 556 -4.08 -10.60 -23.24
C ALA A 556 -4.44 -9.14 -23.53
N VAL A 557 -5.24 -8.90 -24.57
CA VAL A 557 -5.66 -7.53 -24.94
C VAL A 557 -6.46 -6.87 -23.82
N ILE A 558 -7.38 -7.59 -23.18
CA ILE A 558 -8.18 -7.07 -22.05
C ILE A 558 -7.28 -6.69 -20.88
N ALA A 559 -6.43 -7.62 -20.43
CA ALA A 559 -5.59 -7.47 -19.26
C ALA A 559 -4.54 -6.36 -19.45
N MET A 560 -3.85 -6.34 -20.59
CA MET A 560 -2.84 -5.32 -20.89
C MET A 560 -3.45 -3.92 -21.01
N LEU A 561 -4.63 -3.76 -21.62
CA LEU A 561 -5.29 -2.45 -21.69
C LEU A 561 -5.70 -1.93 -20.32
N ALA A 562 -6.29 -2.80 -19.49
CA ALA A 562 -6.67 -2.45 -18.13
C ALA A 562 -5.43 -2.07 -17.30
N ALA A 563 -4.34 -2.82 -17.44
CA ALA A 563 -3.08 -2.54 -16.78
C ALA A 563 -2.50 -1.19 -17.22
N ALA A 564 -2.33 -0.98 -18.53
CA ALA A 564 -1.80 0.24 -19.11
C ALA A 564 -2.58 1.49 -18.66
N ARG A 565 -3.91 1.46 -18.76
CA ARG A 565 -4.77 2.58 -18.31
C ARG A 565 -4.60 2.86 -16.82
N LYS A 566 -4.52 1.81 -16.01
CA LYS A 566 -4.34 1.95 -14.56
C LYS A 566 -2.96 2.51 -14.20
N ALA A 567 -1.90 2.09 -14.88
CA ALA A 567 -0.56 2.62 -14.64
C ALA A 567 -0.45 4.10 -15.06
N ILE A 568 -1.06 4.47 -16.19
CA ILE A 568 -1.16 5.88 -16.64
C ILE A 568 -1.92 6.72 -15.59
N ASP A 569 -3.09 6.27 -15.14
CA ASP A 569 -3.89 6.97 -14.11
C ASP A 569 -3.15 7.10 -12.78
N GLN A 570 -2.47 6.04 -12.34
CA GLN A 570 -1.65 6.04 -11.12
C GLN A 570 -0.45 6.99 -11.21
N ALA A 571 0.10 7.18 -12.41
CA ALA A 571 1.16 8.15 -12.67
C ALA A 571 0.64 9.60 -12.76
N GLY A 572 -0.69 9.79 -12.78
CA GLY A 572 -1.30 11.11 -12.98
C GLY A 572 -1.07 11.67 -14.39
N LEU A 573 -0.85 10.78 -15.37
CA LEU A 573 -0.56 11.13 -16.76
C LEU A 573 -1.79 10.90 -17.65
N THR A 574 -1.71 11.42 -18.86
CA THR A 574 -2.60 11.10 -19.97
C THR A 574 -1.87 10.26 -21.01
N VAL A 575 -2.62 9.71 -21.97
CA VAL A 575 -2.03 8.95 -23.09
C VAL A 575 -1.09 9.82 -23.93
N ASP A 576 -1.38 11.12 -24.05
CA ASP A 576 -0.60 12.05 -24.86
C ASP A 576 0.80 12.31 -24.30
N ASP A 577 0.94 12.21 -22.97
CA ASP A 577 2.22 12.35 -22.26
C ASP A 577 3.18 11.18 -22.52
N ILE A 578 2.67 10.02 -22.97
CA ILE A 578 3.49 8.83 -23.23
C ILE A 578 4.30 9.05 -24.51
N ALA A 579 5.63 9.03 -24.40
CA ALA A 579 6.54 9.20 -25.53
C ALA A 579 6.74 7.88 -26.29
N CYS A 580 6.79 6.75 -25.57
CA CYS A 580 7.02 5.44 -26.15
C CYS A 580 6.24 4.35 -25.40
N VAL A 581 5.66 3.41 -26.14
CA VAL A 581 5.03 2.20 -25.60
C VAL A 581 5.83 0.99 -26.03
N ILE A 582 6.21 0.17 -25.06
CA ILE A 582 6.94 -1.07 -25.24
C ILE A 582 6.04 -2.22 -24.75
N PRO A 583 5.15 -2.73 -25.61
CA PRO A 583 4.31 -3.85 -25.27
C PRO A 583 5.09 -5.16 -25.33
N HIS A 584 4.58 -6.20 -24.68
CA HIS A 584 5.08 -7.55 -24.84
C HIS A 584 5.07 -7.98 -26.31
N GLN A 585 6.24 -8.39 -26.78
CA GLN A 585 6.48 -8.79 -28.17
C GLN A 585 5.98 -10.23 -28.41
N ALA A 586 4.68 -10.47 -28.22
CA ALA A 586 4.06 -11.77 -28.45
C ALA A 586 3.79 -12.05 -29.92
N ASN A 587 3.16 -11.08 -30.58
CA ASN A 587 2.91 -11.01 -32.02
C ASN A 587 2.42 -9.59 -32.36
N LEU A 588 2.56 -9.21 -33.62
CA LEU A 588 2.21 -7.87 -34.10
C LEU A 588 0.74 -7.51 -33.88
N ARG A 589 -0.18 -8.47 -34.00
CA ARG A 589 -1.62 -8.21 -33.87
C ARG A 589 -2.03 -7.77 -32.47
N ILE A 590 -1.46 -8.37 -31.42
CA ILE A 590 -1.69 -7.92 -30.04
C ILE A 590 -1.10 -6.53 -29.86
N ILE A 591 0.12 -6.30 -30.35
CA ILE A 591 0.82 -5.01 -30.23
C ILE A 591 0.00 -3.88 -30.87
N GLU A 592 -0.50 -4.09 -32.08
CA GLU A 592 -1.35 -3.15 -32.81
C GLU A 592 -2.67 -2.90 -32.08
N ALA A 593 -3.33 -3.96 -31.60
CA ALA A 593 -4.58 -3.84 -30.85
C ALA A 593 -4.42 -3.03 -29.56
N ILE A 594 -3.28 -3.14 -28.87
CA ILE A 594 -2.98 -2.32 -27.69
C ILE A 594 -2.79 -0.86 -28.09
N GLY A 595 -1.97 -0.58 -29.11
CA GLY A 595 -1.73 0.78 -29.61
C GLY A 595 -3.03 1.49 -30.02
N GLU A 596 -3.83 0.83 -30.86
CA GLU A 596 -5.09 1.37 -31.38
C GLU A 596 -6.10 1.66 -30.25
N ARG A 597 -6.30 0.71 -29.31
CA ARG A 597 -7.29 0.86 -28.23
C ARG A 597 -6.86 1.79 -27.09
N LEU A 598 -5.57 2.10 -27.00
CA LEU A 598 -5.08 3.19 -26.15
C LEU A 598 -5.19 4.54 -26.86
N GLY A 599 -5.35 4.58 -28.18
CA GLY A 599 -5.32 5.82 -28.96
C GLY A 599 -3.90 6.33 -29.20
N ILE A 600 -2.90 5.45 -29.18
CA ILE A 600 -1.49 5.81 -29.31
C ILE A 600 -1.06 5.70 -30.78
N PRO A 601 -0.45 6.74 -31.36
CA PRO A 601 0.07 6.69 -32.72
C PRO A 601 1.07 5.55 -32.92
N ARG A 602 1.00 4.87 -34.08
CA ARG A 602 1.79 3.66 -34.39
C ARG A 602 3.29 3.88 -34.21
N GLU A 603 3.78 5.07 -34.53
CA GLU A 603 5.17 5.45 -34.36
C GLU A 603 5.59 5.37 -32.88
N LYS A 604 4.76 5.78 -31.93
CA LYS A 604 5.08 5.71 -30.49
C LYS A 604 5.14 4.26 -29.97
N VAL A 605 4.71 3.26 -30.74
CA VAL A 605 4.75 1.84 -30.34
C VAL A 605 6.02 1.18 -30.86
N PHE A 606 6.88 0.72 -29.95
CA PHE A 606 8.10 0.00 -30.29
C PHE A 606 7.82 -1.47 -30.64
N VAL A 607 8.37 -1.92 -31.77
CA VAL A 607 8.17 -3.28 -32.29
C VAL A 607 9.50 -3.83 -32.80
N ASN A 608 9.85 -5.02 -32.35
CA ASN A 608 10.97 -5.81 -32.85
C ASN A 608 10.66 -7.32 -32.95
N VAL A 609 9.39 -7.70 -32.72
CA VAL A 609 8.91 -9.09 -32.79
C VAL A 609 9.18 -9.75 -34.14
N ASP A 610 9.31 -8.96 -35.21
CA ASP A 610 9.64 -9.41 -36.55
C ASP A 610 11.02 -10.08 -36.64
N ARG A 611 11.97 -9.69 -35.78
CA ARG A 611 13.38 -10.13 -35.78
C ARG A 611 13.72 -11.21 -34.75
N TYR A 612 12.94 -11.30 -33.68
CA TYR A 612 13.25 -12.16 -32.55
C TYR A 612 12.17 -13.21 -32.26
N GLY A 613 10.98 -13.03 -32.83
CA GLY A 613 9.80 -13.75 -32.36
C GLY A 613 9.45 -13.38 -30.91
N ASN A 614 8.64 -14.23 -30.28
CA ASN A 614 8.30 -14.11 -28.88
C ASN A 614 9.39 -14.74 -28.00
N THR A 615 10.12 -13.90 -27.27
CA THR A 615 11.15 -14.29 -26.31
C THR A 615 10.66 -14.29 -24.85
N SER A 616 9.34 -14.40 -24.64
CA SER A 616 8.69 -14.47 -23.32
C SER A 616 9.10 -13.31 -22.40
N ALA A 617 9.74 -13.58 -21.25
CA ALA A 617 10.08 -12.56 -20.26
C ALA A 617 11.15 -11.59 -20.78
N ALA A 618 11.99 -12.02 -21.74
CA ALA A 618 13.02 -11.19 -22.33
C ALA A 618 12.45 -10.12 -23.28
N SER A 619 11.25 -10.33 -23.83
CA SER A 619 10.71 -9.54 -24.94
C SER A 619 10.68 -8.04 -24.68
N VAL A 620 10.15 -7.61 -23.52
CA VAL A 620 10.09 -6.19 -23.18
C VAL A 620 11.47 -5.63 -22.82
N ALA A 621 12.32 -6.42 -22.17
CA ALA A 621 13.65 -5.98 -21.77
C ALA A 621 14.58 -5.78 -22.99
N ILE A 622 14.52 -6.68 -23.98
CA ILE A 622 15.22 -6.54 -25.26
C ILE A 622 14.71 -5.30 -26.00
N ALA A 623 13.38 -5.16 -26.12
CA ALA A 623 12.78 -4.01 -26.79
C ALA A 623 13.13 -2.68 -26.11
N LEU A 624 13.20 -2.64 -24.78
CA LEU A 624 13.63 -1.47 -24.02
C LEU A 624 15.09 -1.10 -24.31
N ASP A 625 16.01 -2.07 -24.30
CA ASP A 625 17.42 -1.83 -24.61
C ASP A 625 17.59 -1.32 -26.05
N GLU A 626 16.88 -1.89 -27.02
CA GLU A 626 16.91 -1.41 -28.40
C GLU A 626 16.29 -0.01 -28.57
N ALA A 627 15.17 0.27 -27.89
CA ALA A 627 14.56 1.60 -27.90
C ALA A 627 15.52 2.66 -27.32
N ASN A 628 16.22 2.33 -26.23
CA ASN A 628 17.27 3.17 -25.65
C ASN A 628 18.42 3.40 -26.64
N ARG A 629 19.03 2.32 -27.16
CA ARG A 629 20.22 2.39 -28.02
C ARG A 629 19.96 3.03 -29.38
N SER A 630 18.73 2.92 -29.90
CA SER A 630 18.33 3.59 -31.13
C SER A 630 17.99 5.08 -30.95
N GLY A 631 18.00 5.59 -29.73
CA GLY A 631 17.62 6.97 -29.42
C GLY A 631 16.11 7.23 -29.53
N ARG A 632 15.30 6.16 -29.48
CA ARG A 632 13.83 6.26 -29.55
C ARG A 632 13.23 6.86 -28.28
N ILE A 633 13.91 6.69 -27.15
CA ILE A 633 13.57 7.27 -25.85
C ILE A 633 14.72 8.16 -25.38
N LYS A 634 14.38 9.26 -24.70
CA LYS A 634 15.31 10.29 -24.22
C LYS A 634 15.02 10.63 -22.76
N ALA A 635 16.01 11.18 -22.06
CA ALA A 635 15.80 11.59 -20.67
C ALA A 635 14.64 12.59 -20.55
N GLY A 636 13.74 12.36 -19.60
CA GLY A 636 12.48 13.07 -19.41
C GLY A 636 11.28 12.43 -20.11
N ASP A 637 11.48 11.45 -21.00
CA ASP A 637 10.37 10.79 -21.70
C ASP A 637 9.61 9.84 -20.75
N TYR A 638 8.28 9.82 -20.84
CA TYR A 638 7.47 8.78 -20.20
C TYR A 638 7.34 7.56 -21.10
N VAL A 639 7.83 6.42 -20.61
CA VAL A 639 7.81 5.13 -21.31
C VAL A 639 6.83 4.20 -20.61
N LEU A 640 5.83 3.72 -21.37
CA LEU A 640 4.89 2.69 -20.91
C LEU A 640 5.38 1.32 -21.35
N MET A 641 5.73 0.46 -20.40
CA MET A 641 5.93 -0.96 -20.63
C MET A 641 4.68 -1.73 -20.22
N VAL A 642 4.25 -2.71 -21.00
CA VAL A 642 3.06 -3.52 -20.67
C VAL A 642 3.21 -4.97 -21.14
N VAL A 643 2.80 -5.91 -20.31
CA VAL A 643 2.99 -7.35 -20.52
C VAL A 643 1.78 -8.17 -20.08
N PHE A 644 1.67 -9.36 -20.66
CA PHE A 644 0.86 -10.47 -20.16
C PHE A 644 1.67 -11.76 -20.26
N GLY A 645 1.28 -12.80 -19.53
CA GLY A 645 1.87 -14.13 -19.57
C GLY A 645 0.93 -15.20 -19.02
N GLY A 646 1.36 -16.46 -19.06
CA GLY A 646 0.64 -17.60 -18.48
C GLY A 646 0.28 -17.37 -17.01
N GLY A 647 -0.86 -17.93 -16.58
CA GLY A 647 -1.44 -17.69 -15.26
C GLY A 647 -2.98 -17.54 -15.28
N LEU A 648 -3.55 -16.54 -15.96
CA LEU A 648 -2.87 -15.43 -16.64
C LEU A 648 -2.27 -14.44 -15.64
N THR A 649 -1.15 -13.84 -16.02
CA THR A 649 -0.48 -12.75 -15.30
C THR A 649 -0.34 -11.56 -16.24
N TRP A 650 -0.33 -10.34 -15.69
CA TRP A 650 -0.09 -9.12 -16.46
C TRP A 650 0.56 -8.05 -15.60
N ALA A 651 1.29 -7.16 -16.24
CA ALA A 651 1.85 -6.00 -15.59
C ALA A 651 1.98 -4.81 -16.55
N SER A 652 2.02 -3.62 -16.00
CA SER A 652 2.35 -2.40 -16.74
C SER A 652 3.14 -1.46 -15.85
N THR A 653 4.18 -0.85 -16.40
CA THR A 653 5.08 0.06 -15.68
C THR A 653 5.25 1.35 -16.47
N ILE A 654 5.10 2.49 -15.80
CA ILE A 654 5.48 3.81 -16.32
C ILE A 654 6.85 4.17 -15.75
N VAL A 655 7.79 4.51 -16.63
CA VAL A 655 9.11 5.02 -16.26
C VAL A 655 9.27 6.40 -16.86
N GLU A 656 9.73 7.37 -16.06
CA GLU A 656 10.41 8.55 -16.58
C GLU A 656 11.86 8.17 -16.86
N TRP A 657 12.22 8.16 -18.15
CA TRP A 657 13.55 7.80 -18.64
C TRP A 657 14.58 8.86 -18.25
#